data_AF-A0A9P6RJH6-F1
#
_entry.id   AF-A0A9P6RJH6-F1
#
_cell.length_a   1.000
_cell.length_b   1.000
_cell.length_c   1.000
_cell.angle_alpha   90.00
_cell.angle_beta   90.00
_cell.angle_gamma   90.00
#
_symmetry.space_group_name_H-M   'P 1'
#
loop_
_entity.id
_entity.type
_entity.pdbx_description
1 polymer ?
#
loop_
_entity_poly.entity_id
_entity_poly.type
_entity_poly.pdbx_seq_one_letter_code
_entity_poly.pdbx_strand_id
1 'polypeptide(L)'
;MTQAWLEAARSQKERAVLIQEKATLAEKLKEIQENGGETTQAEVSALGEEQEILIESLKKSLVEAEEKTLVLESKLEDLTARANEEEEKLNQANAESQAAIEAEKLELQSERDALQSKLVELEIEAQAHAEKSELTLKAALDETEAANEQLIELERRLEEEAELRRLEQSEADAKFKAFEEALQEMQGQLTKSEKLARSHDEKSKELLVVVTKRDQELDGLKLQLQDLAGMVQSEEVDRMRKLWEHEKKRLEEAVSDNITVMTTLRAEILELESNEEELTTRIKTLEASETTLKGLKTSLDAEVERLQSSIKATEESFAQKCSTLEAKIAESEATLEIRLSENKERMGELEAIALTVEEWSERCEALQLEMIQKTAKVEEIGFDLSEAQNQREIIVQELETIKAELKAKDEASSAIADHAAQLETSRAEISALEEEREQLLVKVSELEAALALSASAPRAAAPGAEGSETVLNRTELEEEIAGLKQMVHELTAENASVASDNKKLMQEHDILMEAHKHVETECLKLMDEVERLHSESLAAEVADKDELDVIQSGTEIKTAIIGQNELKAALNNVSLLTKDTAILTSTEKPGQNQSASVIRLENLLKDKQAMLDRLTQAHALEMRDLRQRYVDLDRSKAWELNQLNKELTDLESLIESKIFHEADLEEEVQQKQKQIDRLQSEVADLKSQLSRLSNGTHGSLTDLPPNGLSSDRYSYSSTSILPNGLSRTSAGAERSRTVTSSTDQTTLFCEICEVEGHDIISCAAVFGGGKNATPKSTVHATHQAPIFEEDQDDDRPYCENCEEFGLHYTDECPNESLTY
;
A
#
# COMPACT_ATOMS: atom_id res chain seq x y z
N MET A 1 64.64 -3.75 31.11
CA MET A 1 65.05 -4.39 32.39
C MET A 1 65.92 -5.63 32.20
N THR A 2 65.48 -6.63 31.43
CA THR A 2 66.19 -7.90 31.18
C THR A 2 67.70 -7.79 30.92
N GLN A 3 68.14 -6.84 30.09
CA GLN A 3 69.57 -6.66 29.80
C GLN A 3 70.40 -6.20 31.01
N ALA A 4 69.85 -5.32 31.86
CA ALA A 4 70.52 -4.88 33.09
C ALA A 4 70.56 -6.01 34.14
N TRP A 5 69.53 -6.86 34.19
CA TRP A 5 69.52 -8.05 35.05
C TRP A 5 70.59 -9.06 34.63
N LEU A 6 70.78 -9.28 33.32
CA LEU A 6 71.85 -10.12 32.78
C LEU A 6 73.26 -9.58 33.09
N GLU A 7 73.46 -8.26 33.05
CA GLU A 7 74.74 -7.62 33.42
C GLU A 7 75.02 -7.70 34.92
N ALA A 8 74.00 -7.49 35.77
CA ALA A 8 74.10 -7.68 37.21
C ALA A 8 74.44 -9.14 37.57
N ALA A 9 73.80 -10.12 36.92
CA ALA A 9 74.08 -11.55 37.11
C ALA A 9 75.51 -11.93 36.71
N ARG A 10 76.06 -11.37 35.61
CA ARG A 10 77.48 -11.55 35.25
C ARG A 10 78.42 -10.96 36.29
N SER A 11 78.18 -9.72 36.73
CA SER A 11 79.00 -9.06 37.74
C SER A 11 78.98 -9.81 39.08
N GLN A 12 77.82 -10.37 39.47
CA GLN A 12 77.70 -11.21 40.66
C GLN A 12 78.49 -12.53 40.52
N LYS A 13 78.48 -13.14 39.33
CA LYS A 13 79.29 -14.34 39.02
C LYS A 13 80.79 -14.05 39.07
N GLU A 14 81.24 -12.92 38.52
CA GLU A 14 82.65 -12.48 38.58
C GLU A 14 83.10 -12.21 40.03
N ARG A 15 82.27 -11.54 40.85
CA ARG A 15 82.54 -11.36 42.28
C ARG A 15 82.62 -12.69 43.02
N ALA A 16 81.78 -13.67 42.70
CA ALA A 16 81.81 -14.99 43.33
C ALA A 16 83.13 -15.74 43.05
N VAL A 17 83.63 -15.68 41.80
CA VAL A 17 84.93 -16.28 41.43
C VAL A 17 86.08 -15.65 42.22
N LEU A 18 86.14 -14.31 42.31
CA LEU A 18 87.20 -13.62 43.05
C LEU A 18 87.15 -13.89 44.57
N ILE A 19 85.96 -14.10 45.14
CA ILE A 19 85.79 -14.52 46.54
C ILE A 19 86.34 -15.95 46.74
N GLN A 20 86.08 -16.85 45.79
CA GLN A 20 86.58 -18.23 45.81
C GLN A 20 88.10 -18.28 45.68
N GLU A 21 88.70 -17.51 44.76
CA GLU A 21 90.16 -17.37 44.64
C GLU A 21 90.79 -16.86 45.94
N LYS A 22 90.20 -15.81 46.54
CA LYS A 22 90.64 -15.28 47.85
C LYS A 22 90.59 -16.34 48.97
N ALA A 23 89.55 -17.17 49.00
CA ALA A 23 89.44 -18.27 49.95
C ALA A 23 90.57 -19.29 49.75
N THR A 24 90.83 -19.71 48.50
CA THR A 24 91.92 -20.67 48.22
C THR A 24 93.32 -20.13 48.55
N LEU A 25 93.57 -18.82 48.39
CA LEU A 25 94.82 -18.18 48.81
C LEU A 25 94.94 -18.10 50.34
N ALA A 26 93.84 -17.87 51.05
CA ALA A 26 93.82 -17.89 52.52
C ALA A 26 94.06 -19.31 53.07
N GLU A 27 93.50 -20.34 52.44
CA GLU A 27 93.75 -21.76 52.76
C GLU A 27 95.24 -22.10 52.63
N LYS A 28 95.86 -21.75 51.49
CA LYS A 28 97.32 -21.95 51.24
C LYS A 28 98.21 -21.21 52.24
N LEU A 29 97.88 -19.97 52.58
CA LEU A 29 98.61 -19.19 53.59
C LEU A 29 98.53 -19.84 54.98
N LYS A 30 97.37 -20.40 55.34
CA LYS A 30 97.16 -21.15 56.58
C LYS A 30 97.94 -22.46 56.59
N GLU A 31 97.89 -23.23 55.50
CA GLU A 31 98.63 -24.48 55.31
C GLU A 31 100.16 -24.26 55.43
N ILE A 32 100.67 -23.14 54.91
CA ILE A 32 102.08 -22.72 55.07
C ILE A 32 102.40 -22.32 56.53
N GLN A 33 101.47 -21.68 57.24
CA GLN A 33 101.65 -21.35 58.67
C GLN A 33 101.61 -22.60 59.57
N GLU A 34 100.80 -23.60 59.24
CA GLU A 34 100.63 -24.82 60.04
C GLU A 34 101.76 -25.84 59.80
N ASN A 35 102.38 -25.88 58.61
CA ASN A 35 103.39 -26.87 58.25
C ASN A 35 104.81 -26.64 58.83
N GLY A 36 105.10 -25.49 59.46
CA GLY A 36 106.19 -25.32 60.44
C GLY A 36 107.66 -25.56 60.02
N GLY A 37 107.95 -25.92 58.77
CA GLY A 37 109.29 -26.33 58.32
C GLY A 37 109.71 -25.75 56.96
N GLU A 38 110.85 -25.04 56.96
CA GLU A 38 111.67 -24.63 55.80
C GLU A 38 110.99 -23.95 54.59
N THR A 39 109.73 -23.51 54.66
CA THR A 39 109.18 -22.56 53.67
C THR A 39 109.99 -21.27 53.69
N THR A 40 110.55 -20.87 52.56
CA THR A 40 111.45 -19.74 52.51
C THR A 40 110.70 -18.43 52.74
N GLN A 41 111.35 -17.45 53.40
CA GLN A 41 110.74 -16.14 53.65
C GLN A 41 110.30 -15.41 52.36
N ALA A 42 110.81 -15.83 51.20
CA ALA A 42 110.40 -15.35 49.88
C ALA A 42 109.00 -15.84 49.45
N GLU A 43 108.61 -17.07 49.76
CA GLU A 43 107.31 -17.65 49.36
C GLU A 43 106.15 -17.01 50.13
N VAL A 44 106.33 -16.79 51.43
CA VAL A 44 105.37 -16.04 52.26
C VAL A 44 105.24 -14.58 51.78
N SER A 45 106.34 -13.97 51.32
CA SER A 45 106.31 -12.60 50.77
C SER A 45 105.60 -12.55 49.42
N ALA A 46 105.82 -13.52 48.54
CA ALA A 46 105.17 -13.61 47.23
C ALA A 46 103.65 -13.84 47.36
N LEU A 47 103.21 -14.71 48.29
CA LEU A 47 101.79 -14.90 48.59
C LEU A 47 101.15 -13.67 49.25
N GLY A 48 101.92 -12.90 50.03
CA GLY A 48 101.49 -11.60 50.54
C GLY A 48 101.24 -10.59 49.41
N GLU A 49 102.16 -10.50 48.45
CA GLU A 49 102.01 -9.65 47.26
C GLU A 49 100.83 -10.09 46.37
N GLU A 50 100.65 -11.40 46.12
CA GLU A 50 99.47 -11.92 45.40
C GLU A 50 98.16 -11.61 46.14
N GLN A 51 98.13 -11.78 47.46
CA GLN A 51 96.94 -11.48 48.27
C GLN A 51 96.62 -9.98 48.26
N GLU A 52 97.62 -9.10 48.31
CA GLU A 52 97.44 -7.66 48.26
C GLU A 52 96.96 -7.19 46.87
N ILE A 53 97.52 -7.75 45.78
CA ILE A 53 97.04 -7.53 44.41
C ILE A 53 95.59 -7.99 44.25
N LEU A 54 95.23 -9.16 44.78
CA LEU A 54 93.85 -9.68 44.70
C LEU A 54 92.87 -8.84 45.52
N ILE A 55 93.30 -8.34 46.68
CA ILE A 55 92.52 -7.40 47.50
C ILE A 55 92.30 -6.08 46.76
N GLU A 56 93.32 -5.53 46.11
CA GLU A 56 93.19 -4.25 45.37
C GLU A 56 92.33 -4.41 44.10
N SER A 57 92.43 -5.56 43.42
CA SER A 57 91.54 -5.97 42.32
C SER A 57 90.08 -6.08 42.79
N LEU A 58 89.84 -6.73 43.93
CA LEU A 58 88.52 -6.84 44.55
C LEU A 58 87.94 -5.47 44.95
N LYS A 59 88.75 -4.56 45.53
CA LYS A 59 88.32 -3.18 45.82
C LYS A 59 87.92 -2.45 44.55
N LYS A 60 88.71 -2.55 43.47
CA LYS A 60 88.39 -1.91 42.19
C LYS A 60 87.09 -2.45 41.58
N SER A 61 86.92 -3.78 41.58
CA SER A 61 85.68 -4.43 41.13
C SER A 61 84.47 -4.09 42.02
N LEU A 62 84.68 -3.88 43.33
CA LEU A 62 83.64 -3.41 44.24
C LEU A 62 83.16 -2.01 43.81
N VAL A 63 84.08 -1.06 43.67
CA VAL A 63 83.80 0.33 43.26
C VAL A 63 83.15 0.40 41.87
N GLU A 64 83.68 -0.29 40.87
CA GLU A 64 83.11 -0.29 39.51
C GLU A 64 81.65 -0.80 39.48
N ALA A 65 81.29 -1.73 40.37
CA ALA A 65 79.92 -2.23 40.47
C ALA A 65 79.03 -1.39 41.40
N GLU A 66 79.58 -0.65 42.38
CA GLU A 66 78.86 0.40 43.10
C GLU A 66 78.50 1.56 42.16
N GLU A 67 79.43 2.02 41.32
CA GLU A 67 79.17 3.02 40.27
C GLU A 67 78.09 2.55 39.27
N LYS A 68 78.17 1.30 38.79
CA LYS A 68 77.12 0.71 37.92
C LYS A 68 75.78 0.61 38.63
N THR A 69 75.75 0.33 39.93
CA THR A 69 74.50 0.25 40.71
C THR A 69 73.84 1.64 40.79
N LEU A 70 74.60 2.69 41.13
CA LEU A 70 74.11 4.07 41.13
C LEU A 70 73.59 4.53 39.77
N VAL A 71 74.26 4.16 38.67
CA VAL A 71 73.79 4.44 37.30
C VAL A 71 72.49 3.70 36.97
N LEU A 72 72.33 2.46 37.43
CA LEU A 72 71.10 1.69 37.24
C LEU A 72 69.94 2.21 38.10
N GLU A 73 70.21 2.63 39.35
CA GLU A 73 69.22 3.26 40.24
C GLU A 73 68.72 4.58 39.65
N SER A 74 69.62 5.48 39.25
CA SER A 74 69.26 6.73 38.57
C SER A 74 68.46 6.49 37.28
N LYS A 75 68.83 5.47 36.49
CA LYS A 75 68.09 5.10 35.27
C LYS A 75 66.72 4.48 35.57
N LEU A 76 66.54 3.87 36.73
CA LEU A 76 65.26 3.31 37.18
C LEU A 76 64.34 4.39 37.74
N GLU A 77 64.87 5.40 38.44
CA GLU A 77 64.14 6.64 38.76
C GLU A 77 63.69 7.37 37.49
N ASP A 78 64.59 7.58 36.52
CA ASP A 78 64.24 8.21 35.21
C ASP A 78 63.12 7.46 34.48
N LEU A 79 63.16 6.12 34.46
CA LEU A 79 62.12 5.30 33.83
C LEU A 79 60.80 5.33 34.61
N THR A 80 60.86 5.38 35.94
CA THR A 80 59.67 5.49 36.80
C THR A 80 59.01 6.86 36.63
N ALA A 81 59.81 7.94 36.57
CA ALA A 81 59.33 9.29 36.30
C ALA A 81 58.63 9.39 34.93
N ARG A 82 59.21 8.78 33.87
CA ARG A 82 58.58 8.74 32.54
C ARG A 82 57.31 7.90 32.52
N ALA A 83 57.28 6.75 33.21
CA ALA A 83 56.07 5.93 33.31
C ALA A 83 54.93 6.70 33.99
N ASN A 84 55.23 7.41 35.08
CA ASN A 84 54.26 8.28 35.75
C ASN A 84 53.81 9.44 34.86
N GLU A 85 54.71 10.04 34.07
CA GLU A 85 54.38 11.11 33.10
C GLU A 85 53.49 10.60 31.95
N GLU A 86 53.71 9.37 31.48
CA GLU A 86 52.83 8.73 30.49
C GLU A 86 51.48 8.32 31.08
N GLU A 87 51.44 7.83 32.33
CA GLU A 87 50.20 7.54 33.05
C GLU A 87 49.38 8.82 33.29
N GLU A 88 50.02 9.93 33.67
CA GLU A 88 49.35 11.24 33.84
C GLU A 88 48.79 11.76 32.51
N LYS A 89 49.55 11.66 31.40
CA LYS A 89 49.06 12.00 30.06
C LYS A 89 47.89 11.11 29.61
N LEU A 90 47.92 9.82 29.91
CA LEU A 90 46.88 8.88 29.51
C LEU A 90 45.60 9.09 30.34
N ASN A 91 45.74 9.41 31.63
CA ASN A 91 44.64 9.85 32.49
C ASN A 91 44.06 11.20 32.02
N GLN A 92 44.89 12.17 31.63
CA GLN A 92 44.44 13.43 31.04
C GLN A 92 43.67 13.20 29.74
N ALA A 93 44.21 12.42 28.80
CA ALA A 93 43.55 12.11 27.53
C ALA A 93 42.21 11.38 27.72
N ASN A 94 42.12 10.48 28.72
CA ASN A 94 40.87 9.81 29.07
C ASN A 94 39.85 10.79 29.68
N ALA A 95 40.29 11.74 30.52
CA ALA A 95 39.42 12.78 31.06
C ALA A 95 38.93 13.76 29.97
N GLU A 96 39.79 14.14 29.02
CA GLU A 96 39.43 14.97 27.86
C GLU A 96 38.44 14.23 26.94
N SER A 97 38.65 12.93 26.71
CA SER A 97 37.71 12.10 25.95
C SER A 97 36.35 11.94 26.64
N GLN A 98 36.32 11.76 27.97
CA GLN A 98 35.07 11.71 28.73
C GLN A 98 34.32 13.06 28.70
N ALA A 99 35.04 14.18 28.82
CA ALA A 99 34.45 15.50 28.72
C ALA A 99 33.87 15.78 27.31
N ALA A 100 34.52 15.29 26.25
CA ALA A 100 34.01 15.39 24.88
C ALA A 100 32.71 14.57 24.71
N ILE A 101 32.67 13.33 25.21
CA ILE A 101 31.48 12.46 25.16
C ILE A 101 30.32 13.07 25.97
N GLU A 102 30.57 13.68 27.13
CA GLU A 102 29.53 14.36 27.90
C GLU A 102 29.01 15.63 27.20
N ALA A 103 29.88 16.37 26.48
CA ALA A 103 29.47 17.54 25.70
C ALA A 103 28.60 17.15 24.49
N GLU A 104 29.02 16.16 23.70
CA GLU A 104 28.25 15.62 22.56
C GLU A 104 26.89 15.07 23.00
N LYS A 105 26.85 14.37 24.14
CA LYS A 105 25.59 13.89 24.74
C LYS A 105 24.65 15.03 25.15
N LEU A 106 25.17 16.15 25.64
CA LEU A 106 24.35 17.33 25.97
C LEU A 106 23.83 18.04 24.71
N GLU A 107 24.64 18.09 23.65
CA GLU A 107 24.25 18.64 22.35
C GLU A 107 23.12 17.81 21.72
N LEU A 108 23.30 16.50 21.57
CA LEU A 108 22.28 15.56 21.10
C LEU A 108 21.00 15.58 21.97
N GLN A 109 21.13 15.75 23.29
CA GLN A 109 19.98 15.92 24.16
C GLN A 109 19.22 17.22 23.86
N SER A 110 19.92 18.31 23.60
CA SER A 110 19.31 19.60 23.24
C SER A 110 18.63 19.56 21.85
N GLU A 111 19.22 18.85 20.88
CA GLU A 111 18.62 18.62 19.56
C GLU A 111 17.36 17.78 19.67
N ARG A 112 17.39 16.68 20.44
CA ARG A 112 16.21 15.85 20.71
C ARG A 112 15.09 16.67 21.34
N ASP A 113 15.40 17.47 22.34
CA ASP A 113 14.40 18.29 23.04
C ASP A 113 13.81 19.38 22.11
N ALA A 114 14.62 19.94 21.20
CA ALA A 114 14.17 20.86 20.16
C ALA A 114 13.28 20.18 19.10
N LEU A 115 13.66 18.99 18.62
CA LEU A 115 12.86 18.19 17.69
C LEU A 115 11.53 17.77 18.31
N GLN A 116 11.53 17.39 19.59
CA GLN A 116 10.32 17.04 20.32
C GLN A 116 9.38 18.26 20.50
N SER A 117 9.93 19.46 20.71
CA SER A 117 9.13 20.70 20.72
C SER A 117 8.52 20.98 19.34
N LYS A 118 9.30 20.81 18.26
CA LYS A 118 8.83 21.00 16.87
C LYS A 118 7.76 19.98 16.46
N LEU A 119 7.83 18.75 16.97
CA LEU A 119 6.82 17.72 16.74
C LEU A 119 5.48 18.10 17.40
N VAL A 120 5.50 18.62 18.63
CA VAL A 120 4.29 19.14 19.30
C VAL A 120 3.71 20.36 18.57
N GLU A 121 4.55 21.25 18.03
CA GLU A 121 4.07 22.36 17.19
C GLU A 121 3.35 21.86 15.93
N LEU A 122 3.92 20.86 15.24
CA LEU A 122 3.30 20.25 14.05
C LEU A 122 2.01 19.47 14.38
N GLU A 123 1.93 18.81 15.54
CA GLU A 123 0.69 18.17 16.01
C GLU A 123 -0.43 19.21 16.24
N ILE A 124 -0.10 20.36 16.84
CA ILE A 124 -1.05 21.46 17.06
C ILE A 124 -1.50 22.06 15.71
N GLU A 125 -0.58 22.27 14.76
CA GLU A 125 -0.92 22.76 13.41
C GLU A 125 -1.79 21.77 12.64
N ALA A 126 -1.48 20.47 12.71
CA ALA A 126 -2.29 19.41 12.10
C ALA A 126 -3.69 19.33 12.71
N GLN A 127 -3.81 19.41 14.03
CA GLN A 127 -5.12 19.45 14.71
C GLN A 127 -5.92 20.70 14.31
N ALA A 128 -5.30 21.88 14.27
CA ALA A 128 -5.96 23.11 13.83
C ALA A 128 -6.41 23.04 12.35
N HIS A 129 -5.65 22.36 11.48
CA HIS A 129 -6.05 22.09 10.10
C HIS A 129 -7.23 21.11 10.03
N ALA A 130 -7.24 20.07 10.86
CA ALA A 130 -8.35 19.12 10.95
C ALA A 130 -9.64 19.81 11.40
N GLU A 131 -9.61 20.56 12.52
CA GLU A 131 -10.75 21.34 13.03
C GLU A 131 -11.28 22.36 11.98
N LYS A 132 -10.37 23.02 11.25
CA LYS A 132 -10.75 23.93 10.14
C LYS A 132 -11.41 23.17 8.99
N SER A 133 -10.92 21.98 8.65
CA SER A 133 -11.51 21.15 7.58
C SER A 133 -12.90 20.63 7.97
N GLU A 134 -13.09 20.20 9.22
CA GLU A 134 -14.39 19.77 9.75
C GLU A 134 -15.41 20.91 9.72
N LEU A 135 -15.02 22.11 10.16
CA LEU A 135 -15.88 23.30 10.08
C LEU A 135 -16.24 23.68 8.63
N THR A 136 -15.31 23.47 7.68
CA THR A 136 -15.56 23.74 6.26
C THR A 136 -16.51 22.72 5.65
N LEU A 137 -16.32 21.43 5.97
CA LEU A 137 -17.17 20.34 5.49
C LEU A 137 -18.58 20.43 6.10
N LYS A 138 -18.68 20.83 7.36
CA LYS A 138 -19.98 21.13 8.00
C LYS A 138 -20.70 22.31 7.35
N ALA A 139 -20.00 23.40 7.05
CA ALA A 139 -20.61 24.53 6.35
C ALA A 139 -21.09 24.16 4.94
N ALA A 140 -20.37 23.26 4.25
CA ALA A 140 -20.82 22.71 2.97
C ALA A 140 -22.06 21.81 3.14
N LEU A 141 -22.10 20.98 4.19
CA LEU A 141 -23.28 20.16 4.52
C LEU A 141 -24.50 21.05 4.77
N ASP A 142 -24.38 22.07 5.63
CA ASP A 142 -25.44 23.04 5.92
C ASP A 142 -25.93 23.75 4.63
N GLU A 143 -25.05 24.06 3.68
CA GLU A 143 -25.41 24.64 2.37
C GLU A 143 -26.14 23.63 1.47
N THR A 144 -25.75 22.34 1.47
CA THR A 144 -26.47 21.28 0.74
C THR A 144 -27.83 20.95 1.33
N GLU A 145 -27.98 20.96 2.67
CA GLU A 145 -29.28 20.80 3.33
C GLU A 145 -30.22 21.95 2.96
N ALA A 146 -29.73 23.20 3.00
CA ALA A 146 -30.50 24.37 2.58
C ALA A 146 -30.86 24.38 1.08
N ALA A 147 -30.04 23.76 0.22
CA ALA A 147 -30.35 23.57 -1.19
C ALA A 147 -31.43 22.49 -1.39
N ASN A 148 -31.36 21.39 -0.64
CA ASN A 148 -32.39 20.33 -0.66
C ASN A 148 -33.74 20.83 -0.14
N GLU A 149 -33.79 21.66 0.91
CA GLU A 149 -35.03 22.31 1.35
C GLU A 149 -35.65 23.19 0.25
N GLN A 150 -34.83 23.93 -0.51
CA GLN A 150 -35.30 24.73 -1.65
C GLN A 150 -35.81 23.86 -2.80
N LEU A 151 -35.19 22.70 -3.05
CA LEU A 151 -35.62 21.75 -4.08
C LEU A 151 -36.98 21.15 -3.70
N ILE A 152 -37.16 20.71 -2.46
CA ILE A 152 -38.44 20.19 -1.94
C ILE A 152 -39.56 21.25 -2.06
N GLU A 153 -39.28 22.52 -1.75
CA GLU A 153 -40.26 23.60 -1.90
C GLU A 153 -40.58 23.91 -3.39
N LEU A 154 -39.62 23.73 -4.31
CA LEU A 154 -39.86 23.85 -5.75
C LEU A 154 -40.70 22.68 -6.29
N GLU A 155 -40.43 21.44 -5.87
CA GLU A 155 -41.25 20.27 -6.19
C GLU A 155 -42.70 20.45 -5.72
N ARG A 156 -42.87 20.87 -4.46
CA ARG A 156 -44.18 21.17 -3.86
C ARG A 156 -44.96 22.20 -4.68
N ARG A 157 -44.30 23.27 -5.13
CA ARG A 157 -44.91 24.31 -5.98
C ARG A 157 -45.23 23.82 -7.40
N LEU A 158 -44.41 22.93 -7.95
CA LEU A 158 -44.65 22.34 -9.27
C LEU A 158 -45.82 21.35 -9.24
N GLU A 159 -46.00 20.63 -8.13
CA GLU A 159 -47.17 19.78 -7.90
C GLU A 159 -48.45 20.62 -7.71
N GLU A 160 -48.40 21.72 -6.93
CA GLU A 160 -49.51 22.70 -6.82
C GLU A 160 -49.90 23.27 -8.20
N GLU A 161 -48.92 23.63 -9.05
CA GLU A 161 -49.21 24.12 -10.40
C GLU A 161 -49.78 23.01 -11.31
N ALA A 162 -49.32 21.77 -11.17
CA ALA A 162 -49.85 20.63 -11.90
C ALA A 162 -51.30 20.31 -11.51
N GLU A 163 -51.66 20.39 -10.21
CA GLU A 163 -53.05 20.29 -9.77
C GLU A 163 -53.91 21.44 -10.31
N LEU A 164 -53.40 22.67 -10.30
CA LEU A 164 -54.12 23.83 -10.82
C LEU A 164 -54.40 23.69 -12.33
N ARG A 165 -53.42 23.24 -13.12
CA ARG A 165 -53.61 22.92 -14.54
C ARG A 165 -54.60 21.77 -14.77
N ARG A 166 -54.63 20.75 -13.92
CA ARG A 166 -55.66 19.67 -13.99
C ARG A 166 -57.06 20.22 -13.72
N LEU A 167 -57.21 21.16 -12.79
CA LEU A 167 -58.49 21.82 -12.51
C LEU A 167 -58.94 22.71 -13.69
N GLU A 168 -58.03 23.52 -14.26
CA GLU A 168 -58.30 24.33 -15.44
C GLU A 168 -58.69 23.47 -16.65
N GLN A 169 -57.98 22.35 -16.88
CA GLN A 169 -58.32 21.39 -17.94
C GLN A 169 -59.69 20.74 -17.69
N SER A 170 -60.00 20.33 -16.46
CA SER A 170 -61.32 19.80 -16.11
C SER A 170 -62.44 20.83 -16.31
N GLU A 171 -62.20 22.12 -16.05
CA GLU A 171 -63.16 23.19 -16.30
C GLU A 171 -63.32 23.45 -17.82
N ALA A 172 -62.23 23.38 -18.59
CA ALA A 172 -62.27 23.47 -20.05
C ALA A 172 -63.06 22.31 -20.66
N ASP A 173 -62.82 21.07 -20.24
CA ASP A 173 -63.54 19.88 -20.69
C ASP A 173 -65.04 19.95 -20.34
N ALA A 174 -65.37 20.46 -19.15
CA ALA A 174 -66.76 20.72 -18.76
C ALA A 174 -67.44 21.78 -19.65
N LYS A 175 -66.73 22.85 -20.00
CA LYS A 175 -67.21 23.89 -20.94
C LYS A 175 -67.37 23.34 -22.36
N PHE A 176 -66.43 22.53 -22.85
CA PHE A 176 -66.52 21.88 -24.16
C PHE A 176 -67.72 20.94 -24.23
N LYS A 177 -67.94 20.12 -23.19
CA LYS A 177 -69.10 19.23 -23.11
C LYS A 177 -70.43 20.00 -23.10
N ALA A 178 -70.52 21.09 -22.32
CA ALA A 178 -71.71 21.94 -22.31
C ALA A 178 -71.98 22.60 -23.67
N PHE A 179 -70.92 22.96 -24.41
CA PHE A 179 -71.03 23.49 -25.78
C PHE A 179 -71.46 22.41 -26.79
N GLU A 180 -70.98 21.17 -26.65
CA GLU A 180 -71.43 20.03 -27.46
C GLU A 180 -72.90 19.69 -27.21
N GLU A 181 -73.34 19.67 -25.95
CA GLU A 181 -74.76 19.48 -25.57
C GLU A 181 -75.65 20.59 -26.17
N ALA A 182 -75.20 21.86 -26.13
CA ALA A 182 -75.90 22.98 -26.76
C ALA A 182 -75.95 22.88 -28.30
N LEU A 183 -74.87 22.40 -28.94
CA LEU A 183 -74.86 22.12 -30.39
C LEU A 183 -75.83 21.00 -30.77
N GLN A 184 -75.90 19.92 -29.98
CA GLN A 184 -76.87 18.85 -30.18
C GLN A 184 -78.31 19.35 -30.01
N GLU A 185 -78.58 20.22 -29.03
CA GLU A 185 -79.89 20.86 -28.90
C GLU A 185 -80.22 21.74 -30.11
N MET A 186 -79.30 22.59 -30.56
CA MET A 186 -79.46 23.43 -31.75
C MET A 186 -79.76 22.60 -33.01
N GLN A 187 -79.07 21.48 -33.23
CA GLN A 187 -79.38 20.54 -34.31
C GLN A 187 -80.77 19.89 -34.12
N GLY A 188 -81.14 19.57 -32.88
CA GLY A 188 -82.48 19.10 -32.52
C GLY A 188 -83.59 20.15 -32.78
N GLN A 189 -83.29 21.44 -32.67
CA GLN A 189 -84.20 22.53 -33.02
C GLN A 189 -84.26 22.73 -34.55
N LEU A 190 -83.13 22.68 -35.26
CA LEU A 190 -83.07 22.78 -36.72
C LEU A 190 -83.84 21.64 -37.41
N THR A 191 -83.70 20.40 -36.93
CA THR A 191 -84.47 19.27 -37.49
C THR A 191 -85.98 19.36 -37.18
N LYS A 192 -86.40 20.11 -36.15
CA LYS A 192 -87.82 20.45 -35.91
C LYS A 192 -88.30 21.54 -36.88
N SER A 193 -87.51 22.60 -37.09
CA SER A 193 -87.89 23.67 -38.04
C SER A 193 -87.92 23.16 -39.49
N GLU A 194 -87.01 22.28 -39.89
CA GLU A 194 -87.09 21.59 -41.19
C GLU A 194 -88.37 20.76 -41.37
N LYS A 195 -88.79 20.02 -40.33
CA LYS A 195 -90.04 19.23 -40.37
C LYS A 195 -91.27 20.14 -40.48
N LEU A 196 -91.26 21.29 -39.80
CA LEU A 196 -92.29 22.32 -39.95
C LEU A 196 -92.28 22.93 -41.35
N ALA A 197 -91.11 23.28 -41.90
CA ALA A 197 -90.97 23.81 -43.25
C ALA A 197 -91.51 22.85 -44.31
N ARG A 198 -91.20 21.55 -44.21
CA ARG A 198 -91.76 20.51 -45.11
C ARG A 198 -93.29 20.40 -44.97
N SER A 199 -93.83 20.49 -43.76
CA SER A 199 -95.29 20.52 -43.51
C SER A 199 -95.98 21.75 -44.11
N HIS A 200 -95.30 22.91 -44.08
CA HIS A 200 -95.78 24.12 -44.75
C HIS A 200 -95.71 24.03 -46.28
N ASP A 201 -94.66 23.43 -46.84
CA ASP A 201 -94.52 23.19 -48.29
C ASP A 201 -95.60 22.20 -48.81
N GLU A 202 -95.89 21.13 -48.07
CA GLU A 202 -96.98 20.19 -48.37
C GLU A 202 -98.34 20.91 -48.42
N LYS A 203 -98.65 21.74 -47.41
CA LYS A 203 -99.88 22.57 -47.39
C LYS A 203 -99.92 23.61 -48.50
N SER A 204 -98.77 24.17 -48.89
CA SER A 204 -98.67 25.13 -49.99
C SER A 204 -99.01 24.45 -51.33
N LYS A 205 -98.58 23.20 -51.52
CA LYS A 205 -98.96 22.35 -52.66
C LYS A 205 -100.45 22.01 -52.67
N GLU A 206 -101.04 21.68 -51.51
CA GLU A 206 -102.50 21.49 -51.40
C GLU A 206 -103.28 22.75 -51.78
N LEU A 207 -102.85 23.93 -51.32
CA LEU A 207 -103.43 25.23 -51.69
C LEU A 207 -103.31 25.50 -53.19
N LEU A 208 -102.18 25.17 -53.82
CA LEU A 208 -101.98 25.33 -55.27
C LEU A 208 -102.94 24.46 -56.10
N VAL A 209 -103.27 23.25 -55.61
CA VAL A 209 -104.30 22.38 -56.22
C VAL A 209 -105.72 22.97 -56.08
N VAL A 210 -106.01 23.66 -54.97
CA VAL A 210 -107.30 24.35 -54.78
C VAL A 210 -107.44 25.59 -55.69
N VAL A 211 -106.36 26.37 -55.84
CA VAL A 211 -106.33 27.54 -56.74
C VAL A 211 -106.51 27.13 -58.20
N THR A 212 -105.73 26.16 -58.68
CA THR A 212 -105.83 25.68 -60.08
C THR A 212 -107.20 25.06 -60.41
N LYS A 213 -107.91 24.49 -59.43
CA LYS A 213 -109.30 24.04 -59.60
C LYS A 213 -110.29 25.21 -59.72
N ARG A 214 -110.06 26.31 -58.99
CA ARG A 214 -110.90 27.53 -59.08
C ARG A 214 -110.74 28.27 -60.40
N ASP A 215 -109.54 28.26 -60.98
CA ASP A 215 -109.31 28.83 -62.31
C ASP A 215 -110.03 28.04 -63.41
N GLN A 216 -110.08 26.70 -63.30
CA GLN A 216 -110.87 25.85 -64.20
C GLN A 216 -112.39 26.09 -64.07
N GLU A 217 -112.89 26.37 -62.86
CA GLU A 217 -114.29 26.76 -62.62
C GLU A 217 -114.61 28.14 -63.24
N LEU A 218 -113.65 29.08 -63.24
CA LEU A 218 -113.80 30.42 -63.84
C LEU A 218 -113.80 30.42 -65.37
N ASP A 219 -112.95 29.60 -66.02
CA ASP A 219 -112.95 29.51 -67.48
C ASP A 219 -114.19 28.78 -68.04
N GLY A 220 -114.80 27.87 -67.26
CA GLY A 220 -116.11 27.30 -67.58
C GLY A 220 -117.25 28.32 -67.59
N LEU A 221 -117.22 29.31 -66.69
CA LEU A 221 -118.23 30.37 -66.60
C LEU A 221 -118.08 31.45 -67.68
N LYS A 222 -116.86 31.69 -68.20
CA LYS A 222 -116.64 32.62 -69.32
C LYS A 222 -117.32 32.18 -70.62
N LEU A 223 -117.44 30.87 -70.88
CA LEU A 223 -118.06 30.37 -72.11
C LEU A 223 -119.60 30.47 -72.12
N GLN A 224 -120.25 30.66 -70.98
CA GLN A 224 -121.73 30.70 -70.87
C GLN A 224 -122.31 32.13 -70.94
N LEU A 225 -121.46 33.16 -71.00
CA LEU A 225 -121.85 34.57 -70.99
C LEU A 225 -121.85 35.27 -72.37
N GLN A 226 -121.70 34.50 -73.46
CA GLN A 226 -121.63 35.05 -74.82
C GLN A 226 -122.96 35.05 -75.59
N ASP A 227 -124.00 34.36 -75.12
CA ASP A 227 -125.22 34.05 -75.90
C ASP A 227 -126.55 34.65 -75.37
N LEU A 228 -126.51 35.58 -74.40
CA LEU A 228 -127.71 36.22 -73.82
C LEU A 228 -127.70 37.75 -73.91
N ALA A 229 -127.39 38.27 -75.10
CA ALA A 229 -127.45 39.69 -75.44
C ALA A 229 -128.71 40.03 -76.26
N GLY A 230 -129.86 40.23 -75.59
CA GLY A 230 -131.05 40.74 -76.28
C GLY A 230 -132.37 40.69 -75.53
N MET A 231 -132.67 41.72 -74.72
CA MET A 231 -133.93 42.49 -74.67
C MET A 231 -134.27 43.07 -73.28
N VAL A 232 -135.01 44.19 -73.33
CA VAL A 232 -135.77 44.86 -72.25
C VAL A 232 -134.97 45.72 -71.25
N GLN A 233 -135.20 47.03 -71.35
CA GLN A 233 -134.70 48.07 -70.44
C GLN A 233 -135.37 47.99 -69.06
N SER A 234 -134.72 48.56 -68.05
CA SER A 234 -135.04 48.55 -66.59
C SER A 234 -134.32 47.49 -65.76
N GLU A 235 -134.09 46.26 -66.24
CA GLU A 235 -133.22 45.32 -65.51
C GLU A 235 -131.73 45.67 -65.63
N GLU A 236 -131.33 46.27 -66.76
CA GLU A 236 -129.92 46.54 -67.05
C GLU A 236 -129.28 47.54 -66.07
N VAL A 237 -130.08 48.46 -65.51
CA VAL A 237 -129.61 49.40 -64.47
C VAL A 237 -129.36 48.66 -63.15
N ASP A 238 -130.17 47.66 -62.80
CA ASP A 238 -129.94 46.84 -61.61
C ASP A 238 -128.87 45.76 -61.81
N ARG A 239 -128.62 45.31 -63.06
CA ARG A 239 -127.40 44.53 -63.39
C ARG A 239 -126.15 45.40 -63.27
N MET A 240 -126.14 46.60 -63.85
CA MET A 240 -125.03 47.55 -63.71
C MET A 240 -124.81 47.93 -62.24
N ARG A 241 -125.87 48.12 -61.45
CA ARG A 241 -125.77 48.33 -60.00
C ARG A 241 -125.17 47.11 -59.31
N LYS A 242 -125.63 45.89 -59.58
CA LYS A 242 -125.08 44.65 -58.98
C LYS A 242 -123.63 44.39 -59.40
N LEU A 243 -123.26 44.69 -60.64
CA LEU A 243 -121.88 44.59 -61.13
C LEU A 243 -120.99 45.65 -60.47
N TRP A 244 -121.48 46.88 -60.30
CA TRP A 244 -120.76 47.92 -59.58
C TRP A 244 -120.63 47.61 -58.08
N GLU A 245 -121.67 47.07 -57.43
CA GLU A 245 -121.63 46.64 -56.03
C GLU A 245 -120.69 45.43 -55.84
N HIS A 246 -120.65 44.51 -56.82
CA HIS A 246 -119.70 43.39 -56.84
C HIS A 246 -118.26 43.86 -57.05
N GLU A 247 -118.02 44.77 -58.00
CA GLU A 247 -116.69 45.33 -58.27
C GLU A 247 -116.20 46.21 -57.12
N LYS A 248 -117.09 46.99 -56.51
CA LYS A 248 -116.85 47.71 -55.26
C LYS A 248 -116.49 46.73 -54.14
N LYS A 249 -117.24 45.65 -53.94
CA LYS A 249 -116.92 44.62 -52.93
C LYS A 249 -115.58 43.95 -53.19
N ARG A 250 -115.26 43.64 -54.47
CA ARG A 250 -113.96 43.09 -54.89
C ARG A 250 -112.82 44.06 -54.61
N LEU A 251 -113.03 45.36 -54.79
CA LEU A 251 -112.06 46.41 -54.46
C LEU A 251 -111.95 46.63 -52.94
N GLU A 252 -113.05 46.54 -52.19
CA GLU A 252 -113.05 46.58 -50.72
C GLU A 252 -112.31 45.37 -50.12
N GLU A 253 -112.51 44.17 -50.68
CA GLU A 253 -111.75 42.95 -50.33
C GLU A 253 -110.27 43.09 -50.70
N ALA A 254 -109.93 43.53 -51.92
CA ALA A 254 -108.54 43.77 -52.31
C ALA A 254 -107.86 44.88 -51.50
N VAL A 255 -108.59 45.89 -51.03
CA VAL A 255 -108.07 46.91 -50.09
C VAL A 255 -107.86 46.29 -48.70
N SER A 256 -108.77 45.43 -48.22
CA SER A 256 -108.61 44.68 -46.98
C SER A 256 -107.38 43.78 -47.01
N ASP A 257 -107.16 43.05 -48.11
CA ASP A 257 -105.99 42.17 -48.29
C ASP A 257 -104.68 42.96 -48.40
N ASN A 258 -104.70 44.10 -49.08
CA ASN A 258 -103.53 45.00 -49.08
C ASN A 258 -103.27 45.59 -47.67
N ILE A 259 -104.31 45.87 -46.88
CA ILE A 259 -104.15 46.30 -45.48
C ILE A 259 -103.53 45.17 -44.65
N THR A 260 -103.96 43.91 -44.78
CA THR A 260 -103.37 42.79 -44.00
C THR A 260 -101.91 42.54 -44.38
N VAL A 261 -101.57 42.58 -45.67
CA VAL A 261 -100.17 42.51 -46.15
C VAL A 261 -99.35 43.68 -45.59
N MET A 262 -99.86 44.92 -45.67
CA MET A 262 -99.17 46.08 -45.10
C MET A 262 -99.01 46.01 -43.57
N THR A 263 -99.96 45.40 -42.84
CA THR A 263 -99.78 45.15 -41.40
C THR A 263 -98.76 44.06 -41.09
N THR A 264 -98.66 43.04 -41.94
CA THR A 264 -97.69 41.94 -41.79
C THR A 264 -96.27 42.44 -42.06
N LEU A 265 -96.06 43.12 -43.19
CA LEU A 265 -94.78 43.78 -43.53
C LEU A 265 -94.36 44.78 -42.44
N ARG A 266 -95.30 45.51 -41.84
CA ARG A 266 -95.00 46.42 -40.73
C ARG A 266 -94.60 45.69 -39.45
N ALA A 267 -95.13 44.50 -39.18
CA ALA A 267 -94.70 43.67 -38.06
C ALA A 267 -93.29 43.09 -38.31
N GLU A 268 -93.01 42.62 -39.53
CA GLU A 268 -91.68 42.15 -39.94
C GLU A 268 -90.62 43.26 -39.85
N ILE A 269 -90.96 44.51 -40.25
CA ILE A 269 -90.07 45.67 -40.07
C ILE A 269 -89.76 45.92 -38.58
N LEU A 270 -90.76 45.87 -37.69
CA LEU A 270 -90.56 46.05 -36.25
C LEU A 270 -89.71 44.93 -35.63
N GLU A 271 -89.84 43.70 -36.12
CA GLU A 271 -89.01 42.56 -35.70
C GLU A 271 -87.55 42.74 -36.17
N LEU A 272 -87.35 43.20 -37.40
CA LEU A 272 -86.01 43.54 -37.93
C LEU A 272 -85.36 44.71 -37.18
N GLU A 273 -86.12 45.76 -36.85
CA GLU A 273 -85.65 46.89 -36.02
C GLU A 273 -85.22 46.39 -34.62
N SER A 274 -85.99 45.50 -33.99
CA SER A 274 -85.63 44.87 -32.71
C SER A 274 -84.35 44.02 -32.80
N ASN A 275 -84.17 43.29 -33.92
CA ASN A 275 -82.97 42.49 -34.15
C ASN A 275 -81.74 43.37 -34.43
N GLU A 276 -81.90 44.51 -35.10
CA GLU A 276 -80.83 45.51 -35.29
C GLU A 276 -80.38 46.12 -33.95
N GLU A 277 -81.31 46.43 -33.05
CA GLU A 277 -80.99 46.86 -31.69
C GLU A 277 -80.24 45.77 -30.90
N GLU A 278 -80.70 44.50 -30.92
CA GLU A 278 -80.00 43.40 -30.25
C GLU A 278 -78.57 43.23 -30.78
N LEU A 279 -78.39 43.14 -32.10
CA LEU A 279 -77.07 43.04 -32.74
C LEU A 279 -76.18 44.23 -32.36
N THR A 280 -76.72 45.44 -32.31
CA THR A 280 -76.00 46.65 -31.89
C THR A 280 -75.55 46.58 -30.42
N THR A 281 -76.37 46.01 -29.53
CA THR A 281 -75.93 45.78 -28.13
C THR A 281 -74.83 44.73 -28.06
N ARG A 282 -74.96 43.64 -28.82
CA ARG A 282 -73.98 42.53 -28.83
C ARG A 282 -72.62 42.94 -29.40
N ILE A 283 -72.60 43.79 -30.43
CA ILE A 283 -71.37 44.41 -30.95
C ILE A 283 -70.68 45.21 -29.84
N LYS A 284 -71.40 46.08 -29.11
CA LYS A 284 -70.83 46.86 -28.00
C LYS A 284 -70.29 45.98 -26.86
N THR A 285 -70.94 44.87 -26.56
CA THR A 285 -70.42 43.89 -25.59
C THR A 285 -69.14 43.21 -26.09
N LEU A 286 -69.06 42.88 -27.38
CA LEU A 286 -67.86 42.31 -27.99
C LEU A 286 -66.71 43.32 -28.00
N GLU A 287 -66.94 44.57 -28.40
CA GLU A 287 -65.97 45.67 -28.33
C GLU A 287 -65.43 45.85 -26.90
N ALA A 288 -66.30 45.82 -25.88
CA ALA A 288 -65.89 45.86 -24.48
C ALA A 288 -64.99 44.67 -24.11
N SER A 289 -65.35 43.45 -24.53
CA SER A 289 -64.53 42.25 -24.28
C SER A 289 -63.19 42.28 -25.03
N GLU A 290 -63.13 42.89 -26.22
CA GLU A 290 -61.88 43.10 -26.95
C GLU A 290 -60.96 44.08 -26.19
N THR A 291 -61.51 45.12 -25.58
CA THR A 291 -60.72 46.05 -24.75
C THR A 291 -60.19 45.41 -23.46
N THR A 292 -60.95 44.52 -22.82
CA THR A 292 -60.46 43.80 -21.62
C THR A 292 -59.40 42.77 -22.00
N LEU A 293 -59.56 42.04 -23.11
CA LEU A 293 -58.53 41.13 -23.63
C LEU A 293 -57.24 41.87 -24.02
N LYS A 294 -57.35 43.05 -24.63
CA LYS A 294 -56.18 43.91 -24.90
C LYS A 294 -55.47 44.33 -23.61
N GLY A 295 -56.23 44.70 -22.57
CA GLY A 295 -55.69 45.03 -21.25
C GLY A 295 -54.97 43.85 -20.59
N LEU A 296 -55.60 42.67 -20.57
CA LEU A 296 -55.00 41.44 -20.06
C LEU A 296 -53.73 41.06 -20.82
N LYS A 297 -53.74 41.17 -22.16
CA LYS A 297 -52.52 40.96 -22.97
C LYS A 297 -51.40 41.90 -22.54
N THR A 298 -51.65 43.21 -22.43
CA THR A 298 -50.60 44.16 -21.99
C THR A 298 -50.10 43.89 -20.57
N SER A 299 -50.93 43.32 -19.69
CA SER A 299 -50.50 42.89 -18.36
C SER A 299 -49.64 41.63 -18.39
N LEU A 300 -49.94 40.69 -19.29
CA LEU A 300 -49.16 39.47 -19.49
C LEU A 300 -47.80 39.78 -20.14
N ASP A 301 -47.79 40.63 -21.17
CA ASP A 301 -46.56 41.09 -21.83
C ASP A 301 -45.60 41.74 -20.81
N ALA A 302 -46.13 42.59 -19.91
CA ALA A 302 -45.35 43.23 -18.83
C ALA A 302 -44.84 42.22 -17.77
N GLU A 303 -45.61 41.19 -17.45
CA GLU A 303 -45.20 40.13 -16.52
C GLU A 303 -44.12 39.23 -17.13
N VAL A 304 -44.17 38.97 -18.44
CA VAL A 304 -43.11 38.28 -19.19
C VAL A 304 -41.81 39.10 -19.17
N GLU A 305 -41.85 40.41 -19.42
CA GLU A 305 -40.67 41.27 -19.31
C GLU A 305 -40.08 41.29 -17.88
N ARG A 306 -40.95 41.28 -16.86
CA ARG A 306 -40.55 41.18 -15.44
C ARG A 306 -39.85 39.85 -15.13
N LEU A 307 -40.40 38.73 -15.59
CA LEU A 307 -39.81 37.40 -15.42
C LEU A 307 -38.50 37.25 -16.18
N GLN A 308 -38.41 37.72 -17.43
CA GLN A 308 -37.17 37.75 -18.20
C GLN A 308 -36.08 38.56 -17.50
N SER A 309 -36.43 39.72 -16.94
CA SER A 309 -35.50 40.54 -16.14
C SER A 309 -35.04 39.83 -14.86
N SER A 310 -35.92 39.06 -14.23
CA SER A 310 -35.60 38.24 -13.05
C SER A 310 -34.67 37.06 -13.39
N ILE A 311 -34.95 36.35 -14.48
CA ILE A 311 -34.12 35.24 -14.97
C ILE A 311 -32.70 35.74 -15.28
N LYS A 312 -32.59 36.85 -16.02
CA LYS A 312 -31.30 37.45 -16.34
C LYS A 312 -30.51 37.85 -15.08
N ALA A 313 -31.16 38.40 -14.07
CA ALA A 313 -30.51 38.72 -12.79
C ALA A 313 -30.01 37.45 -12.05
N THR A 314 -30.75 36.34 -12.13
CA THR A 314 -30.30 35.06 -11.57
C THR A 314 -29.17 34.42 -12.39
N GLU A 315 -29.18 34.54 -13.72
CA GLU A 315 -28.08 34.11 -14.60
C GLU A 315 -26.79 34.88 -14.30
N GLU A 316 -26.87 36.21 -14.19
CA GLU A 316 -25.74 37.07 -13.82
C GLU A 316 -25.20 36.74 -12.41
N SER A 317 -26.09 36.45 -11.44
CA SER A 317 -25.68 36.02 -10.10
C SER A 317 -25.04 34.62 -10.08
N PHE A 318 -25.56 33.67 -10.88
CA PHE A 318 -25.00 32.33 -11.00
C PHE A 318 -23.62 32.37 -11.67
N ALA A 319 -23.47 33.11 -12.77
CA ALA A 319 -22.18 33.31 -13.43
C ALA A 319 -21.12 33.93 -12.50
N GLN A 320 -21.52 34.88 -11.64
CA GLN A 320 -20.65 35.42 -10.60
C GLN A 320 -20.23 34.37 -9.55
N LYS A 321 -21.15 33.50 -9.14
CA LYS A 321 -20.83 32.37 -8.23
C LYS A 321 -19.87 31.38 -8.89
N CYS A 322 -20.12 30.96 -10.14
CA CYS A 322 -19.22 30.08 -10.90
C CYS A 322 -17.81 30.66 -10.99
N SER A 323 -17.67 31.92 -11.42
CA SER A 323 -16.36 32.59 -11.49
C SER A 323 -15.65 32.69 -10.12
N THR A 324 -16.41 32.80 -9.03
CA THR A 324 -15.86 32.79 -7.67
C THR A 324 -15.39 31.39 -7.24
N LEU A 325 -16.09 30.33 -7.67
CA LEU A 325 -15.69 28.94 -7.41
C LEU A 325 -14.48 28.54 -8.25
N GLU A 326 -14.45 28.90 -9.53
CA GLU A 326 -13.29 28.73 -10.42
C GLU A 326 -12.03 29.38 -9.83
N ALA A 327 -12.14 30.61 -9.30
CA ALA A 327 -11.04 31.30 -8.64
C ALA A 327 -10.55 30.58 -7.36
N LYS A 328 -11.47 30.00 -6.56
CA LYS A 328 -11.13 29.19 -5.38
C LYS A 328 -10.48 27.86 -5.74
N ILE A 329 -10.91 27.22 -6.82
CA ILE A 329 -10.31 25.98 -7.34
C ILE A 329 -8.89 26.28 -7.80
N ALA A 330 -8.67 27.34 -8.59
CA ALA A 330 -7.32 27.74 -9.00
C ALA A 330 -6.39 28.10 -7.81
N GLU A 331 -6.94 28.70 -6.74
CA GLU A 331 -6.20 28.97 -5.50
C GLU A 331 -5.84 27.67 -4.75
N SER A 332 -6.74 26.68 -4.70
CA SER A 332 -6.46 25.39 -4.07
C SER A 332 -5.47 24.55 -4.88
N GLU A 333 -5.59 24.51 -6.20
CA GLU A 333 -4.63 23.87 -7.12
C GLU A 333 -3.23 24.45 -6.96
N ALA A 334 -3.10 25.78 -6.94
CA ALA A 334 -1.81 26.45 -6.71
C ALA A 334 -1.22 26.11 -5.32
N THR A 335 -2.07 26.00 -4.29
CA THR A 335 -1.65 25.59 -2.94
C THR A 335 -1.18 24.13 -2.89
N LEU A 336 -1.85 23.24 -3.63
CA LEU A 336 -1.47 21.83 -3.73
C LEU A 336 -0.15 21.65 -4.50
N GLU A 337 0.07 22.38 -5.59
CA GLU A 337 1.34 22.33 -6.34
C GLU A 337 2.52 22.81 -5.48
N ILE A 338 2.33 23.87 -4.67
CA ILE A 338 3.35 24.31 -3.69
C ILE A 338 3.65 23.19 -2.69
N ARG A 339 2.64 22.60 -2.03
CA ARG A 339 2.84 21.48 -1.08
C ARG A 339 3.51 20.27 -1.74
N LEU A 340 3.18 19.98 -2.99
CA LEU A 340 3.76 18.89 -3.77
C LEU A 340 5.25 19.16 -4.09
N SER A 341 5.61 20.43 -4.33
CA SER A 341 7.02 20.84 -4.48
C SER A 341 7.80 20.75 -3.16
N GLU A 342 7.22 21.19 -2.04
CA GLU A 342 7.82 21.08 -0.69
C GLU A 342 8.03 19.60 -0.28
N ASN A 343 7.06 18.72 -0.60
CA ASN A 343 7.19 17.29 -0.35
C ASN A 343 8.27 16.64 -1.23
N LYS A 344 8.46 17.08 -2.48
CA LYS A 344 9.56 16.62 -3.33
C LYS A 344 10.92 17.04 -2.77
N GLU A 345 11.05 18.28 -2.27
CA GLU A 345 12.27 18.76 -1.62
C GLU A 345 12.58 17.94 -0.36
N ARG A 346 11.59 17.71 0.52
CA ARG A 346 11.71 16.85 1.70
C ARG A 346 12.07 15.40 1.39
N MET A 347 11.53 14.82 0.31
CA MET A 347 11.93 13.49 -0.14
C MET A 347 13.40 13.46 -0.55
N GLY A 348 13.89 14.49 -1.25
CA GLY A 348 15.31 14.65 -1.58
C GLY A 348 16.21 14.82 -0.34
N GLU A 349 15.74 15.54 0.69
CA GLU A 349 16.43 15.63 1.99
C GLU A 349 16.51 14.25 2.69
N LEU A 350 15.41 13.48 2.68
CA LEU A 350 15.36 12.14 3.27
C LEU A 350 16.24 11.13 2.51
N GLU A 351 16.27 11.19 1.18
CA GLU A 351 17.19 10.39 0.34
C GLU A 351 18.66 10.73 0.64
N ALA A 352 18.99 12.02 0.79
CA ALA A 352 20.34 12.44 1.18
C ALA A 352 20.72 11.95 2.60
N ILE A 353 19.79 12.02 3.56
CA ILE A 353 20.01 11.47 4.91
C ILE A 353 20.22 9.95 4.85
N ALA A 354 19.41 9.22 4.07
CA ALA A 354 19.54 7.78 3.92
C ALA A 354 20.93 7.37 3.38
N LEU A 355 21.44 8.08 2.36
CA LEU A 355 22.80 7.88 1.85
C LEU A 355 23.86 8.13 2.93
N THR A 356 23.73 9.17 3.76
CA THR A 356 24.70 9.39 4.86
C THR A 356 24.62 8.30 5.92
N VAL A 357 23.43 7.75 6.21
CA VAL A 357 23.26 6.64 7.16
C VAL A 357 23.93 5.37 6.63
N GLU A 358 23.87 5.12 5.33
CA GLU A 358 24.58 4.02 4.65
C GLU A 358 26.11 4.21 4.76
N GLU A 359 26.64 5.40 4.45
CA GLU A 359 28.07 5.72 4.65
C GLU A 359 28.55 5.53 6.11
N TRP A 360 27.72 5.93 7.09
CA TRP A 360 28.03 5.71 8.51
C TRP A 360 27.94 4.23 8.89
N SER A 361 27.04 3.45 8.28
CA SER A 361 26.92 2.01 8.48
C SER A 361 28.17 1.27 7.96
N GLU A 362 28.58 1.53 6.71
CA GLU A 362 29.82 0.98 6.13
C GLU A 362 31.05 1.33 6.99
N ARG A 363 31.11 2.56 7.52
CA ARG A 363 32.18 3.00 8.42
C ARG A 363 32.17 2.26 9.76
N CYS A 364 31.01 1.99 10.33
CA CYS A 364 30.86 1.19 11.54
C CYS A 364 31.29 -0.27 11.31
N GLU A 365 30.91 -0.88 10.19
CA GLU A 365 31.36 -2.23 9.82
C GLU A 365 32.88 -2.30 9.62
N ALA A 366 33.48 -1.31 8.96
CA ALA A 366 34.93 -1.22 8.79
C ALA A 366 35.67 -1.10 10.14
N LEU A 367 35.16 -0.29 11.07
CA LEU A 367 35.72 -0.15 12.42
C LEU A 367 35.53 -1.44 13.25
N GLN A 368 34.40 -2.13 13.11
CA GLN A 368 34.17 -3.43 13.74
C GLN A 368 35.15 -4.49 13.21
N LEU A 369 35.42 -4.50 11.90
CA LEU A 369 36.41 -5.39 11.29
C LEU A 369 37.83 -5.09 11.80
N GLU A 370 38.19 -3.80 11.92
CA GLU A 370 39.48 -3.38 12.51
C GLU A 370 39.61 -3.79 13.98
N MET A 371 38.53 -3.68 14.77
CA MET A 371 38.49 -4.17 16.14
C MET A 371 38.70 -5.69 16.21
N ILE A 372 38.01 -6.47 15.36
CA ILE A 372 38.18 -7.94 15.30
C ILE A 372 39.63 -8.30 14.97
N GLN A 373 40.26 -7.62 14.00
CA GLN A 373 41.67 -7.83 13.65
C GLN A 373 42.62 -7.47 14.81
N LYS A 374 42.34 -6.39 15.55
CA LYS A 374 43.13 -6.01 16.73
C LYS A 374 42.97 -7.01 17.87
N THR A 375 41.76 -7.51 18.12
CA THR A 375 41.51 -8.56 19.14
C THR A 375 42.26 -9.84 18.80
N ALA A 376 42.16 -10.34 17.57
CA ALA A 376 42.89 -11.53 17.14
C ALA A 376 44.42 -11.37 17.30
N LYS A 377 44.95 -10.17 17.08
CA LYS A 377 46.37 -9.87 17.31
C LYS A 377 46.75 -9.78 18.79
N VAL A 378 45.84 -9.37 19.66
CA VAL A 378 46.03 -9.42 21.12
C VAL A 378 46.00 -10.88 21.62
N GLU A 379 45.17 -11.73 21.02
CA GLU A 379 45.15 -13.17 21.30
C GLU A 379 46.45 -13.86 20.84
N GLU A 380 46.97 -13.52 19.65
CA GLU A 380 48.30 -13.96 19.15
C GLU A 380 49.42 -13.57 20.13
N ILE A 381 49.48 -12.30 20.56
CA ILE A 381 50.46 -11.82 21.55
C ILE A 381 50.25 -12.52 22.92
N GLY A 382 49.01 -12.86 23.28
CA GLY A 382 48.69 -13.62 24.49
C GLY A 382 49.21 -15.05 24.44
N PHE A 383 49.12 -15.70 23.28
CA PHE A 383 49.70 -17.02 23.03
C PHE A 383 51.24 -16.97 23.12
N ASP A 384 51.88 -16.03 22.40
CA ASP A 384 53.34 -15.83 22.45
C ASP A 384 53.84 -15.57 23.89
N LEU A 385 53.10 -14.78 24.67
CA LEU A 385 53.43 -14.51 26.07
C LEU A 385 53.28 -15.75 26.96
N SER A 386 52.27 -16.58 26.71
CA SER A 386 52.06 -17.84 27.42
C SER A 386 53.15 -18.86 27.07
N GLU A 387 53.54 -18.97 25.81
CA GLU A 387 54.67 -19.80 25.39
C GLU A 387 55.98 -19.32 26.03
N ALA A 388 56.26 -18.01 26.02
CA ALA A 388 57.43 -17.44 26.67
C ALA A 388 57.44 -17.63 28.20
N GLN A 389 56.26 -17.66 28.84
CA GLN A 389 56.12 -18.02 30.26
C GLN A 389 56.44 -19.50 30.49
N ASN A 390 55.93 -20.41 29.66
CA ASN A 390 56.20 -21.85 29.75
C ASN A 390 57.70 -22.14 29.52
N GLN A 391 58.31 -21.57 28.48
CA GLN A 391 59.75 -21.65 28.24
C GLN A 391 60.57 -21.13 29.44
N ARG A 392 60.13 -20.04 30.08
CA ARG A 392 60.77 -19.51 31.31
C ARG A 392 60.62 -20.47 32.48
N GLU A 393 59.48 -21.13 32.64
CA GLU A 393 59.25 -22.11 33.72
C GLU A 393 60.11 -23.35 33.54
N ILE A 394 60.23 -23.87 32.31
CA ILE A 394 61.18 -24.94 31.95
C ILE A 394 62.62 -24.54 32.33
N ILE A 395 63.08 -23.34 31.94
CA ILE A 395 64.44 -22.85 32.28
C ILE A 395 64.61 -22.71 33.81
N VAL A 396 63.56 -22.37 34.56
CA VAL A 396 63.64 -22.35 36.04
C VAL A 396 63.79 -23.76 36.61
N GLN A 397 63.07 -24.76 36.08
CA GLN A 397 63.22 -26.16 36.48
C GLN A 397 64.62 -26.72 36.13
N GLU A 398 65.17 -26.36 34.95
CA GLU A 398 66.57 -26.67 34.58
C GLU A 398 67.58 -26.04 35.54
N LEU A 399 67.36 -24.78 35.97
CA LEU A 399 68.22 -24.13 36.95
C LEU A 399 68.10 -24.75 38.35
N GLU A 400 66.92 -25.22 38.76
CA GLU A 400 66.73 -25.92 40.03
C GLU A 400 67.36 -27.32 40.05
N THR A 401 67.28 -28.07 38.94
CA THR A 401 67.96 -29.36 38.78
C THR A 401 69.48 -29.21 38.75
N ILE A 402 70.03 -28.27 37.98
CA ILE A 402 71.48 -27.93 38.00
C ILE A 402 71.93 -27.51 39.41
N LYS A 403 71.10 -26.75 40.14
CA LYS A 403 71.40 -26.35 41.52
C LYS A 403 71.37 -27.53 42.50
N ALA A 404 70.47 -28.49 42.30
CA ALA A 404 70.44 -29.74 43.07
C ALA A 404 71.67 -30.61 42.76
N GLU A 405 72.08 -30.74 41.50
CA GLU A 405 73.32 -31.41 41.12
C GLU A 405 74.56 -30.76 41.73
N LEU A 406 74.65 -29.42 41.71
CA LEU A 406 75.77 -28.70 42.32
C LEU A 406 75.82 -28.95 43.83
N LYS A 407 74.66 -28.91 44.51
CA LYS A 407 74.58 -29.25 45.94
C LYS A 407 74.98 -30.70 46.22
N ALA A 408 74.58 -31.64 45.36
CA ALA A 408 75.00 -33.05 45.46
C ALA A 408 76.51 -33.22 45.20
N LYS A 409 77.10 -32.43 44.29
CA LYS A 409 78.55 -32.39 44.05
C LYS A 409 79.31 -31.75 45.21
N ASP A 410 78.77 -30.72 45.86
CA ASP A 410 79.33 -30.12 47.07
C ASP A 410 79.27 -31.11 48.26
N GLU A 411 78.15 -31.80 48.45
CA GLU A 411 77.99 -32.86 49.46
C GLU A 411 78.93 -34.04 49.18
N ALA A 412 79.11 -34.44 47.91
CA ALA A 412 80.09 -35.46 47.52
C ALA A 412 81.54 -34.96 47.71
N SER A 413 81.83 -33.69 47.45
CA SER A 413 83.14 -33.09 47.70
C SER A 413 83.45 -33.02 49.20
N SER A 414 82.46 -32.74 50.04
CA SER A 414 82.56 -32.83 51.50
C SER A 414 82.84 -34.28 51.92
N ALA A 415 82.12 -35.26 51.37
CA ALA A 415 82.36 -36.67 51.67
C ALA A 415 83.76 -37.15 51.19
N ILE A 416 84.28 -36.62 50.09
CA ILE A 416 85.65 -36.84 49.62
C ILE A 416 86.66 -36.21 50.59
N ALA A 417 86.40 -35.00 51.11
CA ALA A 417 87.24 -34.36 52.11
C ALA A 417 87.23 -35.13 53.45
N ASP A 418 86.08 -35.61 53.91
CA ASP A 418 85.94 -36.47 55.09
C ASP A 418 86.67 -37.81 54.90
N HIS A 419 86.58 -38.42 53.71
CA HIS A 419 87.37 -39.62 53.38
C HIS A 419 88.86 -39.34 53.25
N ALA A 420 89.28 -38.17 52.76
CA ALA A 420 90.68 -37.77 52.74
C ALA A 420 91.21 -37.60 54.18
N ALA A 421 90.44 -36.96 55.07
CA ALA A 421 90.77 -36.84 56.49
C ALA A 421 90.81 -38.21 57.20
N GLN A 422 89.90 -39.13 56.87
CA GLN A 422 89.98 -40.53 57.32
C GLN A 422 91.23 -41.23 56.81
N LEU A 423 91.62 -41.04 55.54
CA LEU A 423 92.86 -41.61 54.99
C LEU A 423 94.11 -40.99 55.61
N GLU A 424 94.10 -39.70 55.95
CA GLU A 424 95.15 -39.03 56.72
C GLU A 424 95.26 -39.65 58.13
N THR A 425 94.12 -39.87 58.79
CA THR A 425 94.04 -40.51 60.10
C THR A 425 94.55 -41.96 60.05
N SER A 426 94.10 -42.75 59.06
CA SER A 426 94.59 -44.12 58.85
C SER A 426 96.05 -44.16 58.42
N ARG A 427 96.59 -43.14 57.73
CA ARG A 427 98.03 -43.00 57.48
C ARG A 427 98.81 -42.71 58.76
N ALA A 428 98.30 -41.85 59.63
CA ALA A 428 98.89 -41.59 60.94
C ALA A 428 98.85 -42.84 61.83
N GLU A 429 97.74 -43.60 61.81
CA GLU A 429 97.63 -44.90 62.46
C GLU A 429 98.60 -45.93 61.87
N ILE A 430 98.74 -46.01 60.55
CA ILE A 430 99.74 -46.87 59.89
C ILE A 430 101.15 -46.44 60.28
N SER A 431 101.47 -45.15 60.30
CA SER A 431 102.78 -44.65 60.73
C SER A 431 103.06 -44.97 62.21
N ALA A 432 102.06 -44.85 63.09
CA ALA A 432 102.17 -45.23 64.50
C ALA A 432 102.30 -46.75 64.69
N LEU A 433 101.62 -47.55 63.86
CA LEU A 433 101.76 -49.01 63.80
C LEU A 433 103.08 -49.44 63.15
N GLU A 434 103.67 -48.63 62.28
CA GLU A 434 105.01 -48.83 61.71
C GLU A 434 106.08 -48.50 62.75
N GLU A 435 105.93 -47.41 63.52
CA GLU A 435 106.76 -47.15 64.70
C GLU A 435 106.60 -48.24 65.77
N GLU A 436 105.38 -48.70 66.07
CA GLU A 436 105.15 -49.82 66.98
C GLU A 436 105.76 -51.12 66.43
N ARG A 437 105.63 -51.38 65.12
CA ARG A 437 106.27 -52.51 64.44
C ARG A 437 107.79 -52.40 64.46
N GLU A 438 108.36 -51.22 64.40
CA GLU A 438 109.81 -51.01 64.46
C GLU A 438 110.32 -51.17 65.91
N GLN A 439 109.59 -50.67 66.91
CA GLN A 439 109.81 -51.00 68.32
C GLN A 439 109.63 -52.51 68.62
N LEU A 440 108.68 -53.17 67.95
CA LEU A 440 108.48 -54.61 68.03
C LEU A 440 109.55 -55.37 67.25
N LEU A 441 110.13 -54.84 66.17
CA LEU A 441 111.27 -55.42 65.45
C LEU A 441 112.55 -55.30 66.27
N VAL A 442 112.75 -54.20 66.99
CA VAL A 442 113.81 -54.08 68.00
C VAL A 442 113.61 -55.15 69.09
N LYS A 443 112.41 -55.25 69.68
CA LYS A 443 112.08 -56.33 70.64
C LYS A 443 112.21 -57.74 70.05
N VAL A 444 111.88 -57.94 68.77
CA VAL A 444 112.05 -59.23 68.08
C VAL A 444 113.52 -59.51 67.87
N SER A 445 114.38 -58.53 67.57
CA SER A 445 115.84 -58.74 67.54
C SER A 445 116.41 -59.07 68.93
N GLU A 446 115.86 -58.46 70.00
CA GLU A 446 116.19 -58.78 71.39
C GLU A 446 115.69 -60.17 71.80
N LEU A 447 114.56 -60.63 71.26
CA LEU A 447 114.00 -61.97 71.50
C LEU A 447 114.60 -63.05 70.60
N GLU A 448 115.03 -62.73 69.38
CA GLU A 448 115.76 -63.61 68.46
C GLU A 448 117.19 -63.88 68.97
N ALA A 449 117.79 -62.91 69.67
CA ALA A 449 118.99 -63.13 70.48
C ALA A 449 118.75 -64.10 71.67
N ALA A 450 117.50 -64.32 72.07
CA ALA A 450 117.11 -65.22 73.17
C ALA A 450 116.48 -66.56 72.73
N LEU A 451 116.18 -66.74 71.43
CA LEU A 451 115.46 -67.91 70.88
C LEU A 451 116.20 -68.60 69.73
N ALA A 452 117.39 -69.11 70.02
CA ALA A 452 117.91 -70.26 69.26
C ALA A 452 117.04 -71.51 69.55
N LEU A 453 116.79 -72.33 68.51
CA LEU A 453 116.15 -73.68 68.50
C LEU A 453 114.60 -73.75 68.34
N SER A 454 114.09 -73.91 67.09
CA SER A 454 113.01 -74.87 66.69
C SER A 454 112.53 -74.68 65.22
N ALA A 455 111.50 -75.42 64.77
CA ALA A 455 111.27 -75.84 63.37
C ALA A 455 109.76 -76.11 63.08
N SER A 456 109.18 -76.11 61.85
CA SER A 456 109.66 -75.80 60.47
C SER A 456 108.49 -75.91 59.44
N ALA A 457 108.78 -75.58 58.15
CA ALA A 457 108.05 -75.99 56.91
C ALA A 457 106.89 -75.09 56.37
N PRO A 458 106.58 -75.10 55.03
CA PRO A 458 106.09 -73.91 54.29
C PRO A 458 104.92 -74.15 53.27
N ARG A 459 104.73 -73.20 52.30
CA ARG A 459 104.06 -73.29 50.94
C ARG A 459 102.64 -72.67 50.84
N ALA A 460 102.18 -71.95 49.79
CA ALA A 460 102.81 -71.20 48.66
C ALA A 460 101.80 -70.30 47.87
N ALA A 461 102.36 -69.38 47.06
CA ALA A 461 101.93 -68.91 45.71
C ALA A 461 100.87 -67.78 45.53
N ALA A 462 101.09 -66.98 44.46
CA ALA A 462 100.29 -65.86 43.92
C ALA A 462 99.83 -66.21 42.47
N PRO A 463 99.57 -65.30 41.49
CA PRO A 463 99.11 -63.89 41.47
C PRO A 463 97.95 -63.61 40.45
N GLY A 464 97.56 -62.32 40.28
CA GLY A 464 96.82 -61.77 39.12
C GLY A 464 95.32 -61.47 39.34
N ALA A 465 94.59 -60.69 38.54
CA ALA A 465 94.83 -59.60 37.56
C ALA A 465 93.55 -59.48 36.68
N GLU A 466 93.03 -58.25 36.52
CA GLU A 466 92.14 -57.77 35.42
C GLU A 466 90.68 -58.30 35.28
N GLY A 467 89.81 -57.45 34.70
CA GLY A 467 88.37 -57.68 34.39
C GLY A 467 87.41 -56.95 35.34
N SER A 468 86.98 -55.70 35.12
CA SER A 468 86.24 -55.09 33.98
C SER A 468 84.72 -55.36 33.97
N GLU A 469 83.99 -54.27 33.71
CA GLU A 469 82.64 -54.17 33.11
C GLU A 469 81.32 -54.29 33.91
N THR A 470 80.47 -53.27 33.67
CA THR A 470 79.00 -53.23 33.76
C THR A 470 78.31 -53.16 35.14
N VAL A 471 78.41 -52.00 35.81
CA VAL A 471 77.41 -51.56 36.83
C VAL A 471 76.88 -50.12 36.58
N LEU A 472 77.43 -49.37 35.61
CA LEU A 472 77.20 -47.92 35.49
C LEU A 472 75.89 -47.48 34.81
N ASN A 473 75.18 -48.34 34.08
CA ASN A 473 73.98 -47.92 33.34
C ASN A 473 72.69 -47.92 34.18
N ARG A 474 72.74 -48.27 35.48
CA ARG A 474 71.53 -48.35 36.31
C ARG A 474 70.96 -46.97 36.64
N THR A 475 71.81 -45.99 36.92
CA THR A 475 71.39 -44.62 37.21
C THR A 475 70.86 -43.92 35.96
N GLU A 476 71.53 -44.09 34.81
CA GLU A 476 71.07 -43.59 33.51
C GLU A 476 69.69 -44.18 33.14
N LEU A 477 69.49 -45.49 33.34
CA LEU A 477 68.17 -46.12 33.16
C LEU A 477 67.13 -45.63 34.18
N GLU A 478 67.51 -45.34 35.43
CA GLU A 478 66.59 -44.82 36.44
C GLU A 478 66.20 -43.36 36.16
N GLU A 479 67.07 -42.55 35.56
CA GLU A 479 66.80 -41.20 35.04
C GLU A 479 65.95 -41.21 33.76
N GLU A 480 66.25 -42.08 32.77
CA GLU A 480 65.38 -42.27 31.60
C GLU A 480 63.97 -42.72 32.01
N ILE A 481 63.86 -43.63 33.00
CA ILE A 481 62.57 -44.05 33.57
C ILE A 481 61.87 -42.90 34.32
N ALA A 482 62.60 -41.95 34.91
CA ALA A 482 62.01 -40.77 35.54
C ALA A 482 61.48 -39.78 34.49
N GLY A 483 62.28 -39.46 33.45
CA GLY A 483 61.86 -38.59 32.35
C GLY A 483 60.67 -39.15 31.58
N LEU A 484 60.67 -40.46 31.28
CA LEU A 484 59.51 -41.13 30.66
C LEU A 484 58.26 -41.10 31.54
N LYS A 485 58.39 -41.14 32.88
CA LYS A 485 57.24 -40.97 33.79
C LYS A 485 56.69 -39.56 33.79
N GLN A 486 57.56 -38.54 33.75
CA GLN A 486 57.13 -37.14 33.64
C GLN A 486 56.38 -36.91 32.34
N MET A 487 56.96 -37.32 31.20
CA MET A 487 56.31 -37.21 29.89
C MET A 487 54.97 -37.96 29.83
N VAL A 488 54.86 -39.13 30.48
CA VAL A 488 53.59 -39.84 30.62
C VAL A 488 52.59 -39.07 31.49
N HIS A 489 53.02 -38.35 32.54
CA HIS A 489 52.13 -37.50 33.33
C HIS A 489 51.66 -36.26 32.57
N GLU A 490 52.55 -35.59 31.83
CA GLU A 490 52.21 -34.46 30.96
C GLU A 490 51.20 -34.88 29.88
N LEU A 491 51.48 -35.96 29.13
CA LEU A 491 50.54 -36.53 28.16
C LEU A 491 49.23 -37.00 28.80
N THR A 492 49.22 -37.39 30.08
CA THR A 492 47.98 -37.73 30.81
C THR A 492 47.18 -36.47 31.16
N ALA A 493 47.85 -35.38 31.54
CA ALA A 493 47.22 -34.09 31.82
C ALA A 493 46.66 -33.43 30.56
N GLU A 494 47.41 -33.46 29.45
CA GLU A 494 46.95 -33.01 28.14
C GLU A 494 45.72 -33.80 27.66
N ASN A 495 45.76 -35.14 27.75
CA ASN A 495 44.58 -35.97 27.44
C ASN A 495 43.37 -35.65 28.33
N ALA A 496 43.59 -35.29 29.60
CA ALA A 496 42.51 -34.86 30.49
C ALA A 496 41.94 -33.48 30.10
N SER A 497 42.79 -32.53 29.66
CA SER A 497 42.35 -31.25 29.12
C SER A 497 41.56 -31.43 27.83
N VAL A 498 42.11 -32.17 26.85
CA VAL A 498 41.45 -32.47 25.57
C VAL A 498 40.14 -33.23 25.78
N ALA A 499 40.03 -34.09 26.79
CA ALA A 499 38.77 -34.73 27.16
C ALA A 499 37.75 -33.74 27.76
N SER A 500 38.20 -32.74 28.51
CA SER A 500 37.36 -31.65 29.02
C SER A 500 36.86 -30.74 27.87
N ASP A 501 37.75 -30.38 26.95
CA ASP A 501 37.44 -29.51 25.82
C ASP A 501 36.51 -30.20 24.82
N ASN A 502 36.73 -31.48 24.50
CA ASN A 502 35.77 -32.28 23.72
C ASN A 502 34.39 -32.35 24.40
N LYS A 503 34.34 -32.44 25.74
CA LYS A 503 33.07 -32.43 26.48
C LYS A 503 32.37 -31.08 26.39
N LYS A 504 33.11 -29.96 26.45
CA LYS A 504 32.57 -28.60 26.25
C LYS A 504 32.06 -28.41 24.83
N LEU A 505 32.82 -28.83 23.83
CA LEU A 505 32.48 -28.72 22.41
C LEU A 505 31.26 -29.58 22.04
N MET A 506 31.10 -30.76 22.65
CA MET A 506 29.87 -31.56 22.57
C MET A 506 28.66 -30.82 23.19
N GLN A 507 28.83 -30.14 24.32
CA GLN A 507 27.74 -29.35 24.94
C GLN A 507 27.35 -28.13 24.07
N GLU A 508 28.32 -27.44 23.48
CA GLU A 508 28.09 -26.34 22.54
C GLU A 508 27.39 -26.83 21.26
N HIS A 509 27.76 -28.01 20.74
CA HIS A 509 27.07 -28.65 19.63
C HIS A 509 25.62 -29.03 19.97
N ASP A 510 25.35 -29.58 21.16
CA ASP A 510 23.99 -29.92 21.59
C ASP A 510 23.11 -28.66 21.73
N ILE A 511 23.65 -27.56 22.26
CA ILE A 511 22.96 -26.25 22.32
C ILE A 511 22.66 -25.72 20.91
N LEU A 512 23.62 -25.82 19.98
CA LEU A 512 23.43 -25.38 18.59
C LEU A 512 22.35 -26.21 17.87
N MET A 513 22.31 -27.52 18.12
CA MET A 513 21.26 -28.41 17.60
C MET A 513 19.88 -28.08 18.18
N GLU A 514 19.78 -27.72 19.45
CA GLU A 514 18.52 -27.28 20.06
C GLU A 514 18.06 -25.92 19.53
N ALA A 515 19.00 -24.97 19.31
CA ALA A 515 18.72 -23.70 18.67
C ALA A 515 18.25 -23.86 17.21
N HIS A 516 18.91 -24.72 16.41
CA HIS A 516 18.48 -25.04 15.05
C HIS A 516 17.06 -25.63 15.04
N LYS A 517 16.78 -26.59 15.92
CA LYS A 517 15.45 -27.18 16.07
C LYS A 517 14.39 -26.15 16.47
N HIS A 518 14.75 -25.17 17.30
CA HIS A 518 13.83 -24.08 17.63
C HIS A 518 13.50 -23.22 16.41
N VAL A 519 14.51 -22.80 15.62
CA VAL A 519 14.32 -22.07 14.37
C VAL A 519 13.44 -22.87 13.39
N GLU A 520 13.70 -24.17 13.22
CA GLU A 520 12.89 -25.07 12.40
C GLU A 520 11.42 -25.10 12.84
N THR A 521 11.14 -25.12 14.15
CA THR A 521 9.76 -25.04 14.67
C THR A 521 9.10 -23.67 14.50
N GLU A 522 9.85 -22.55 14.53
CA GLU A 522 9.28 -21.24 14.24
C GLU A 522 9.03 -21.05 12.73
N CYS A 523 9.90 -21.58 11.86
CA CYS A 523 9.66 -21.62 10.41
C CYS A 523 8.40 -22.43 10.07
N LEU A 524 8.16 -23.58 10.71
CA LEU A 524 6.93 -24.35 10.54
C LEU A 524 5.69 -23.55 10.94
N LYS A 525 5.69 -22.89 12.12
CA LYS A 525 4.58 -22.02 12.54
C LYS A 525 4.33 -20.86 11.58
N LEU A 526 5.37 -20.26 11.01
CA LEU A 526 5.23 -19.18 10.04
C LEU A 526 4.64 -19.69 8.72
N MET A 527 4.96 -20.92 8.29
CA MET A 527 4.30 -21.53 7.14
C MET A 527 2.82 -21.84 7.44
N ASP A 528 2.52 -22.45 8.61
CA ASP A 528 1.13 -22.69 9.05
C ASP A 528 0.31 -21.39 9.10
N GLU A 529 0.91 -20.29 9.57
CA GLU A 529 0.28 -18.96 9.65
C GLU A 529 0.07 -18.33 8.26
N VAL A 530 1.01 -18.49 7.33
CA VAL A 530 0.84 -18.04 5.93
C VAL A 530 -0.23 -18.87 5.21
N GLU A 531 -0.27 -20.19 5.41
CA GLU A 531 -1.34 -21.04 4.90
C GLU A 531 -2.71 -20.67 5.51
N ARG A 532 -2.76 -20.33 6.80
CA ARG A 532 -3.96 -19.80 7.46
C ARG A 532 -4.42 -18.48 6.85
N LEU A 533 -3.51 -17.52 6.67
CA LEU A 533 -3.83 -16.21 6.07
C LEU A 533 -4.29 -16.33 4.61
N HIS A 534 -3.67 -17.20 3.81
CA HIS A 534 -4.16 -17.49 2.45
C HIS A 534 -5.54 -18.18 2.46
N SER A 535 -5.77 -19.11 3.40
CA SER A 535 -7.07 -19.77 3.55
C SER A 535 -8.16 -18.78 3.97
N GLU A 536 -7.84 -17.82 4.84
CA GLU A 536 -8.75 -16.75 5.26
C GLU A 536 -8.99 -15.73 4.15
N SER A 537 -7.98 -15.38 3.35
CA SER A 537 -8.13 -14.52 2.18
C SER A 537 -9.07 -15.14 1.14
N LEU A 538 -8.88 -16.43 0.82
CA LEU A 538 -9.74 -17.17 -0.11
C LEU A 538 -11.15 -17.39 0.46
N ALA A 539 -11.27 -17.59 1.78
CA ALA A 539 -12.58 -17.69 2.43
C ALA A 539 -13.34 -16.35 2.42
N ALA A 540 -12.64 -15.22 2.58
CA ALA A 540 -13.23 -13.89 2.49
C ALA A 540 -13.74 -13.58 1.06
N GLU A 541 -12.94 -13.87 0.03
CA GLU A 541 -13.34 -13.70 -1.38
C GLU A 541 -14.57 -14.55 -1.78
N VAL A 542 -14.81 -15.68 -1.10
CA VAL A 542 -16.00 -16.52 -1.31
C VAL A 542 -17.17 -16.07 -0.43
N ALA A 543 -16.93 -15.62 0.80
CA ALA A 543 -17.97 -15.14 1.72
C ALA A 543 -18.66 -13.85 1.23
N ASP A 544 -17.92 -12.94 0.59
CA ASP A 544 -18.48 -11.68 0.05
C ASP A 544 -19.53 -11.89 -1.08
N LYS A 545 -19.69 -13.12 -1.60
CA LYS A 545 -20.80 -13.46 -2.52
C LYS A 545 -22.07 -13.98 -1.84
N ASP A 546 -21.96 -14.57 -0.66
CA ASP A 546 -23.10 -15.18 0.05
C ASP A 546 -23.57 -14.37 1.28
N GLU A 547 -22.76 -13.44 1.80
CA GLU A 547 -23.08 -12.70 3.04
C GLU A 547 -24.01 -11.48 2.83
N LEU A 548 -24.42 -11.19 1.58
CA LEU A 548 -25.39 -10.11 1.26
C LEU A 548 -26.80 -10.35 1.85
N ASP A 549 -27.14 -11.58 2.25
CA ASP A 549 -28.49 -11.98 2.68
C ASP A 549 -28.66 -12.24 4.20
N VAL A 550 -27.59 -12.19 5.02
CA VAL A 550 -27.63 -12.74 6.41
C VAL A 550 -27.34 -11.75 7.54
N ILE A 551 -26.69 -10.60 7.31
CA ILE A 551 -26.38 -9.64 8.41
C ILE A 551 -27.59 -8.74 8.76
N GLN A 552 -28.62 -9.33 9.38
CA GLN A 552 -29.68 -8.60 10.08
C GLN A 552 -29.84 -8.99 11.56
N SER A 553 -28.91 -9.77 12.13
CA SER A 553 -28.90 -10.15 13.55
C SER A 553 -27.56 -9.89 14.24
N GLY A 554 -27.32 -8.64 14.62
CA GLY A 554 -26.10 -8.24 15.33
C GLY A 554 -26.12 -8.59 16.83
N THR A 555 -25.37 -9.63 17.22
CA THR A 555 -24.80 -9.79 18.58
C THR A 555 -23.58 -10.71 18.52
N GLU A 556 -22.37 -10.21 18.81
CA GLU A 556 -21.31 -10.87 19.62
C GLU A 556 -19.94 -10.14 19.57
N ILE A 557 -19.84 -8.99 20.23
CA ILE A 557 -18.54 -8.40 20.61
C ILE A 557 -18.44 -8.37 22.14
N LYS A 558 -18.06 -9.50 22.74
CA LYS A 558 -17.86 -9.60 24.20
C LYS A 558 -16.78 -10.58 24.69
N THR A 559 -16.17 -11.35 23.79
CA THR A 559 -15.32 -12.50 24.14
C THR A 559 -13.82 -12.15 24.28
N ALA A 560 -13.36 -11.02 23.72
CA ALA A 560 -11.94 -10.66 23.67
C ALA A 560 -11.32 -10.12 24.98
N ILE A 561 -12.12 -9.81 26.01
CA ILE A 561 -11.65 -9.11 27.22
C ILE A 561 -11.06 -10.06 28.30
N ILE A 562 -11.22 -11.38 28.16
CA ILE A 562 -10.87 -12.34 29.23
C ILE A 562 -9.35 -12.63 29.30
N GLY A 563 -8.62 -12.56 28.17
CA GLY A 563 -7.22 -13.01 28.07
C GLY A 563 -6.16 -12.19 28.83
N GLN A 564 -6.44 -10.93 29.21
CA GLN A 564 -5.41 -10.07 29.82
C GLN A 564 -5.11 -10.35 31.31
N ASN A 565 -6.00 -11.03 32.03
CA ASN A 565 -5.83 -11.21 33.48
C ASN A 565 -4.92 -12.38 33.86
N GLU A 566 -4.79 -13.39 33.01
CA GLU A 566 -4.02 -14.61 33.31
C GLU A 566 -2.51 -14.42 33.11
N LEU A 567 -2.10 -13.64 32.10
CA LEU A 567 -0.69 -13.32 31.85
C LEU A 567 -0.03 -12.55 33.02
N LYS A 568 -0.81 -11.74 33.74
CA LYS A 568 -0.36 -10.97 34.90
C LYS A 568 -0.17 -11.82 36.17
N ALA A 569 -0.78 -13.01 36.23
CA ALA A 569 -0.60 -13.96 37.32
C ALA A 569 0.68 -14.80 37.16
N ALA A 570 1.04 -15.17 35.92
CA ALA A 570 2.24 -15.96 35.63
C ALA A 570 3.55 -15.24 36.03
N LEU A 571 3.63 -13.93 35.78
CA LEU A 571 4.85 -13.15 35.99
C LEU A 571 5.27 -13.02 37.47
N ASN A 572 4.33 -13.09 38.41
CA ASN A 572 4.63 -12.99 39.85
C ASN A 572 5.25 -14.26 40.46
N ASN A 573 5.11 -15.42 39.81
CA ASN A 573 5.61 -16.70 40.38
C ASN A 573 7.09 -16.95 40.11
N VAL A 574 7.69 -16.31 39.09
CA VAL A 574 9.12 -16.49 38.75
C VAL A 574 10.05 -15.82 39.77
N SER A 575 9.59 -14.74 40.43
CA SER A 575 10.40 -13.96 41.39
C SER A 575 10.66 -14.66 42.74
N LEU A 576 10.08 -15.84 42.99
CA LEU A 576 10.17 -16.55 44.27
C LEU A 576 11.21 -17.69 44.29
N LEU A 577 11.74 -18.11 43.13
CA LEU A 577 12.59 -19.31 43.02
C LEU A 577 14.10 -19.05 43.15
N THR A 578 14.55 -17.78 43.25
CA THR A 578 15.98 -17.41 43.28
C THR A 578 16.58 -17.23 44.67
N LYS A 579 15.87 -17.61 45.75
CA LYS A 579 16.30 -17.36 47.14
C LYS A 579 16.92 -18.54 47.90
N ASP A 580 16.81 -19.77 47.41
CA ASP A 580 17.10 -20.96 48.24
C ASP A 580 18.48 -21.62 48.00
N THR A 581 19.30 -21.10 47.08
CA THR A 581 20.59 -21.71 46.69
C THR A 581 21.81 -21.11 47.41
N ALA A 582 21.68 -20.77 48.70
CA ALA A 582 22.73 -20.10 49.49
C ALA A 582 23.02 -20.76 50.85
N ILE A 583 23.05 -22.10 50.91
CA ILE A 583 23.48 -22.85 52.11
C ILE A 583 24.43 -24.00 51.70
N LEU A 584 25.75 -23.76 51.85
CA LEU A 584 26.84 -24.69 52.18
C LEU A 584 28.17 -24.21 51.59
N THR A 585 29.05 -23.63 52.42
CA THR A 585 30.39 -24.17 52.78
C THR A 585 31.16 -23.18 53.65
N SER A 586 31.32 -23.53 54.92
CA SER A 586 32.48 -23.15 55.75
C SER A 586 33.67 -24.05 55.34
N THR A 587 34.95 -23.80 55.60
CA THR A 587 35.70 -22.86 56.46
C THR A 587 37.11 -22.71 55.90
N GLU A 588 37.69 -21.50 55.87
CA GLU A 588 39.07 -21.22 56.34
C GLU A 588 39.35 -19.70 56.31
N LYS A 589 40.25 -19.22 57.19
CA LYS A 589 40.64 -17.79 57.28
C LYS A 589 42.04 -17.61 56.69
N PRO A 590 42.23 -16.65 55.78
CA PRO A 590 42.88 -15.40 56.23
C PRO A 590 42.31 -14.12 55.56
N GLY A 591 42.65 -12.94 56.12
CA GLY A 591 42.52 -11.65 55.41
C GLY A 591 41.19 -10.89 55.57
N GLN A 592 40.94 -10.28 56.73
CA GLN A 592 39.72 -9.49 57.02
C GLN A 592 39.46 -8.25 56.13
N ASN A 593 40.38 -7.86 55.24
CA ASN A 593 40.19 -6.74 54.31
C ASN A 593 39.70 -7.14 52.91
N GLN A 594 39.80 -8.42 52.51
CA GLN A 594 39.39 -8.83 51.16
C GLN A 594 37.88 -8.98 51.01
N SER A 595 37.14 -9.42 52.04
CA SER A 595 35.69 -9.60 51.93
C SER A 595 34.92 -8.29 51.70
N ALA A 596 35.42 -7.16 52.21
CA ALA A 596 34.82 -5.85 51.95
C ALA A 596 34.95 -5.41 50.48
N SER A 597 36.02 -5.83 49.79
CA SER A 597 36.20 -5.61 48.36
C SER A 597 35.28 -6.52 47.55
N VAL A 598 35.21 -7.82 47.90
CA VAL A 598 34.30 -8.79 47.27
C VAL A 598 32.84 -8.34 47.40
N ILE A 599 32.38 -7.90 48.58
CA ILE A 599 31.01 -7.40 48.77
C ILE A 599 30.73 -6.15 47.93
N ARG A 600 31.71 -5.24 47.75
CA ARG A 600 31.55 -4.08 46.84
C ARG A 600 31.43 -4.51 45.38
N LEU A 601 32.28 -5.45 44.93
CA LEU A 601 32.23 -5.97 43.57
C LEU A 601 30.92 -6.73 43.31
N GLU A 602 30.46 -7.54 44.26
CA GLU A 602 29.19 -8.27 44.18
C GLU A 602 27.99 -7.32 44.11
N ASN A 603 28.00 -6.22 44.89
CA ASN A 603 26.98 -5.17 44.78
C ASN A 603 27.06 -4.42 43.44
N LEU A 604 28.26 -4.07 42.97
CA LEU A 604 28.44 -3.41 41.67
C LEU A 604 27.96 -4.30 40.52
N LEU A 605 28.21 -5.61 40.60
CA LEU A 605 27.78 -6.60 39.61
C LEU A 605 26.25 -6.76 39.64
N LYS A 606 25.62 -6.77 40.83
CA LYS A 606 24.15 -6.71 40.98
C LYS A 606 23.55 -5.41 40.44
N ASP A 607 24.18 -4.27 40.68
CA ASP A 607 23.73 -2.98 40.15
C ASP A 607 23.84 -2.92 38.62
N LYS A 608 24.92 -3.47 38.04
CA LYS A 608 25.10 -3.60 36.59
C LYS A 608 24.13 -4.60 35.98
N GLN A 609 23.87 -5.73 36.63
CA GLN A 609 22.82 -6.67 36.19
C GLN A 609 21.45 -5.99 36.21
N ALA A 610 21.08 -5.32 37.29
CA ALA A 610 19.82 -4.59 37.38
C ALA A 610 19.71 -3.44 36.35
N MET A 611 20.84 -2.86 35.92
CA MET A 611 20.88 -1.88 34.83
C MET A 611 20.65 -2.54 33.46
N LEU A 612 21.26 -3.70 33.20
CA LEU A 612 21.04 -4.50 31.98
C LEU A 612 19.60 -5.02 31.91
N ASP A 613 19.04 -5.50 33.01
CA ASP A 613 17.65 -5.96 33.11
C ASP A 613 16.68 -4.82 32.79
N ARG A 614 16.92 -3.61 33.30
CA ARG A 614 16.14 -2.40 32.98
C ARG A 614 16.26 -2.00 31.52
N LEU A 615 17.45 -2.05 30.93
CA LEU A 615 17.66 -1.71 29.52
C LEU A 615 16.94 -2.73 28.62
N THR A 616 17.05 -4.01 28.94
CA THR A 616 16.35 -5.11 28.26
C THR A 616 14.83 -4.95 28.37
N GLN A 617 14.32 -4.58 29.55
CA GLN A 617 12.90 -4.31 29.76
C GLN A 617 12.42 -3.07 29.00
N ALA A 618 13.22 -2.01 28.91
CA ALA A 618 12.91 -0.82 28.13
C ALA A 618 12.83 -1.12 26.64
N HIS A 619 13.84 -1.80 26.08
CA HIS A 619 13.84 -2.23 24.68
C HIS A 619 12.68 -3.19 24.37
N ALA A 620 12.33 -4.09 25.29
CA ALA A 620 11.15 -4.96 25.15
C ALA A 620 9.79 -4.24 25.30
N LEU A 621 9.76 -3.01 25.83
CA LEU A 621 8.58 -2.14 25.81
C LEU A 621 8.52 -1.34 24.51
N GLU A 622 9.64 -0.77 24.06
CA GLU A 622 9.78 -0.07 22.79
C GLU A 622 9.42 -0.96 21.58
N MET A 623 9.97 -2.18 21.52
CA MET A 623 9.61 -3.16 20.49
C MET A 623 8.14 -3.59 20.53
N ARG A 624 7.45 -3.48 21.67
CA ARG A 624 6.01 -3.72 21.76
C ARG A 624 5.22 -2.52 21.25
N ASP A 625 5.66 -1.30 21.58
CA ASP A 625 5.02 -0.06 21.13
C ASP A 625 5.15 0.10 19.60
N LEU A 626 6.33 -0.17 19.03
CA LEU A 626 6.55 -0.19 17.59
C LEU A 626 5.67 -1.22 16.86
N ARG A 627 5.54 -2.44 17.41
CA ARG A 627 4.62 -3.46 16.87
C ARG A 627 3.16 -3.01 16.94
N GLN A 628 2.75 -2.36 18.03
CA GLN A 628 1.40 -1.82 18.18
C GLN A 628 1.12 -0.72 17.14
N ARG A 629 2.03 0.26 17.01
CA ARG A 629 1.94 1.30 15.98
C ARG A 629 1.88 0.74 14.56
N TYR A 630 2.62 -0.33 14.27
CA TYR A 630 2.56 -1.00 12.97
C TYR A 630 1.17 -1.61 12.71
N VAL A 631 0.60 -2.33 13.68
CA VAL A 631 -0.76 -2.90 13.58
C VAL A 631 -1.83 -1.82 13.45
N ASP A 632 -1.70 -0.69 14.15
CA ASP A 632 -2.67 0.40 14.07
C ASP A 632 -2.54 1.18 12.74
N LEU A 633 -1.32 1.33 12.20
CA LEU A 633 -1.08 1.89 10.86
C LEU A 633 -1.65 0.97 9.77
N ASP A 634 -1.45 -0.34 9.89
CA ASP A 634 -1.93 -1.34 8.94
C ASP A 634 -3.47 -1.39 8.91
N ARG A 635 -4.11 -1.33 10.08
CA ARG A 635 -5.57 -1.13 10.20
C ARG A 635 -6.05 0.17 9.58
N SER A 636 -5.31 1.27 9.76
CA SER A 636 -5.66 2.56 9.15
C SER A 636 -5.60 2.50 7.62
N LYS A 637 -4.59 1.83 7.07
CA LYS A 637 -4.47 1.59 5.62
C LYS A 637 -5.54 0.65 5.07
N ALA A 638 -5.86 -0.43 5.78
CA ALA A 638 -6.95 -1.32 5.40
C ALA A 638 -8.31 -0.59 5.37
N TRP A 639 -8.54 0.32 6.33
CA TRP A 639 -9.74 1.17 6.34
C TRP A 639 -9.77 2.15 5.16
N GLU A 640 -8.64 2.81 4.86
CA GLU A 640 -8.51 3.73 3.71
C GLU A 640 -8.71 2.99 2.36
N LEU A 641 -8.14 1.79 2.20
CA LEU A 641 -8.35 0.94 1.03
C LEU A 641 -9.82 0.52 0.88
N ASN A 642 -10.49 0.14 1.97
CA ASN A 642 -11.91 -0.22 1.93
C ASN A 642 -12.80 0.98 1.58
N GLN A 643 -12.46 2.18 2.06
CA GLN A 643 -13.16 3.42 1.70
C GLN A 643 -12.96 3.75 0.22
N LEU A 644 -11.74 3.65 -0.30
CA LEU A 644 -11.44 3.88 -1.72
C LEU A 644 -12.11 2.83 -2.63
N ASN A 645 -12.12 1.55 -2.25
CA ASN A 645 -12.82 0.49 -2.99
C ASN A 645 -14.34 0.75 -3.03
N LYS A 646 -14.91 1.24 -1.94
CA LYS A 646 -16.33 1.64 -1.92
C LYS A 646 -16.59 2.83 -2.86
N GLU A 647 -15.77 3.88 -2.79
CA GLU A 647 -15.90 5.04 -3.68
C GLU A 647 -15.72 4.65 -5.15
N LEU A 648 -14.82 3.71 -5.44
CA LEU A 648 -14.66 3.12 -6.77
C LEU A 648 -15.91 2.35 -7.22
N THR A 649 -16.51 1.53 -6.35
CA THR A 649 -17.77 0.80 -6.64
C THR A 649 -18.95 1.77 -6.88
N ASP A 650 -19.06 2.82 -6.05
CA ASP A 650 -20.10 3.86 -6.20
C ASP A 650 -19.92 4.65 -7.53
N LEU A 651 -18.67 4.91 -7.94
CA LEU A 651 -18.35 5.53 -9.24
C LEU A 651 -18.60 4.59 -10.42
N GLU A 652 -18.29 3.30 -10.31
CA GLU A 652 -18.60 2.29 -11.34
C GLU A 652 -20.11 2.19 -11.56
N SER A 653 -20.91 2.11 -10.49
CA SER A 653 -22.38 2.12 -10.58
C SER A 653 -22.94 3.42 -11.19
N LEU A 654 -22.32 4.57 -10.90
CA LEU A 654 -22.69 5.84 -11.54
C LEU A 654 -22.35 5.86 -13.04
N ILE A 655 -21.22 5.26 -13.44
CA ILE A 655 -20.83 5.11 -14.84
C ILE A 655 -21.79 4.17 -15.57
N GLU A 656 -22.12 3.01 -15.01
CA GLU A 656 -23.11 2.07 -15.56
C GLU A 656 -24.48 2.72 -15.75
N SER A 657 -25.00 3.37 -14.70
CA SER A 657 -26.26 4.12 -14.73
C SER A 657 -26.28 5.18 -15.85
N LYS A 658 -25.16 5.89 -16.03
CA LYS A 658 -25.01 6.87 -17.10
C LYS A 658 -24.96 6.23 -18.49
N ILE A 659 -24.29 5.09 -18.66
CA ILE A 659 -24.25 4.34 -19.93
C ILE A 659 -25.66 3.87 -20.31
N PHE A 660 -26.45 3.35 -19.37
CA PHE A 660 -27.84 2.97 -19.63
C PHE A 660 -28.69 4.19 -20.03
N HIS A 661 -28.55 5.32 -19.33
CA HIS A 661 -29.29 6.54 -19.67
C HIS A 661 -28.87 7.13 -21.04
N GLU A 662 -27.60 7.04 -21.41
CA GLU A 662 -27.10 7.44 -22.72
C GLU A 662 -27.68 6.55 -23.83
N ALA A 663 -27.73 5.22 -23.61
CA ALA A 663 -28.37 4.28 -24.53
C ALA A 663 -29.88 4.53 -24.72
N ASP A 664 -30.62 4.83 -23.65
CA ASP A 664 -32.04 5.21 -23.73
C ASP A 664 -32.25 6.49 -24.58
N LEU A 665 -31.39 7.49 -24.40
CA LEU A 665 -31.41 8.73 -25.17
C LEU A 665 -31.03 8.50 -26.63
N GLU A 666 -30.05 7.65 -26.92
CA GLU A 666 -29.72 7.23 -28.28
C GLU A 666 -30.90 6.51 -28.95
N GLU A 667 -31.62 5.64 -28.22
CA GLU A 667 -32.81 4.99 -28.77
C GLU A 667 -33.92 6.01 -29.06
N GLU A 668 -34.20 6.96 -28.17
CA GLU A 668 -35.19 8.01 -28.44
C GLU A 668 -34.78 8.84 -29.67
N VAL A 669 -33.50 9.25 -29.79
CA VAL A 669 -32.99 9.97 -30.96
C VAL A 669 -33.18 9.16 -32.24
N GLN A 670 -32.88 7.85 -32.22
CA GLN A 670 -33.14 6.96 -33.36
C GLN A 670 -34.64 6.84 -33.69
N GLN A 671 -35.52 6.77 -32.68
CA GLN A 671 -36.97 6.74 -32.88
C GLN A 671 -37.47 8.05 -33.52
N LYS A 672 -37.00 9.22 -33.05
CA LYS A 672 -37.33 10.52 -33.67
C LYS A 672 -36.78 10.62 -35.09
N GLN A 673 -35.57 10.13 -35.36
CA GLN A 673 -35.01 10.13 -36.71
C GLN A 673 -35.85 9.25 -37.65
N LYS A 674 -36.22 8.04 -37.23
CA LYS A 674 -37.16 7.17 -37.96
C LYS A 674 -38.52 7.84 -38.19
N GLN A 675 -39.00 8.68 -37.27
CA GLN A 675 -40.22 9.47 -37.44
C GLN A 675 -40.05 10.61 -38.45
N ILE A 676 -38.91 11.33 -38.41
CA ILE A 676 -38.56 12.37 -39.37
C ILE A 676 -38.49 11.78 -40.78
N ASP A 677 -37.82 10.64 -40.97
CA ASP A 677 -37.68 9.99 -42.28
C ASP A 677 -39.03 9.56 -42.87
N ARG A 678 -39.95 9.05 -42.03
CA ARG A 678 -41.35 8.75 -42.43
C ARG A 678 -42.07 10.01 -42.90
N LEU A 679 -42.04 11.09 -42.11
CA LEU A 679 -42.69 12.36 -42.45
C LEU A 679 -42.07 13.00 -43.71
N GLN A 680 -40.75 12.89 -43.90
CA GLN A 680 -40.08 13.34 -45.14
C GLN A 680 -40.54 12.52 -46.36
N SER A 681 -40.72 11.21 -46.22
CA SER A 681 -41.28 10.36 -47.28
C SER A 681 -42.73 10.74 -47.61
N GLU A 682 -43.57 10.98 -46.60
CA GLU A 682 -44.96 11.43 -46.80
C GLU A 682 -45.02 12.80 -47.50
N VAL A 683 -44.17 13.75 -47.11
CA VAL A 683 -44.05 15.06 -47.78
C VAL A 683 -43.56 14.91 -49.22
N ALA A 684 -42.62 14.00 -49.49
CA ALA A 684 -42.15 13.71 -50.85
C ALA A 684 -43.27 13.09 -51.72
N ASP A 685 -44.04 12.14 -51.17
CA ASP A 685 -45.17 11.51 -51.84
C ASP A 685 -46.29 12.52 -52.12
N LEU A 686 -46.69 13.32 -51.14
CA LEU A 686 -47.67 14.41 -51.31
C LEU A 686 -47.21 15.41 -52.37
N LYS A 687 -45.93 15.80 -52.38
CA LYS A 687 -45.34 16.67 -53.42
C LYS A 687 -45.37 16.02 -54.80
N SER A 688 -45.19 14.69 -54.89
CA SER A 688 -45.32 13.94 -56.14
C SER A 688 -46.77 13.91 -56.64
N GLN A 689 -47.75 13.73 -55.74
CA GLN A 689 -49.18 13.77 -56.06
C GLN A 689 -49.59 15.17 -56.53
N LEU A 690 -49.15 16.22 -55.82
CA LEU A 690 -49.38 17.62 -56.20
C LEU A 690 -48.81 17.93 -57.59
N SER A 691 -47.63 17.40 -57.89
CA SER A 691 -46.98 17.56 -59.21
C SER A 691 -47.76 16.86 -60.33
N ARG A 692 -48.38 15.70 -60.06
CA ARG A 692 -49.28 15.01 -61.01
C ARG A 692 -50.57 15.79 -61.26
N LEU A 693 -51.16 16.40 -60.23
CA LEU A 693 -52.35 17.24 -60.36
C LEU A 693 -52.04 18.57 -61.08
N SER A 694 -50.92 19.21 -60.75
CA SER A 694 -50.51 20.49 -61.34
C SER A 694 -50.21 20.40 -62.84
N ASN A 695 -49.57 19.31 -63.28
CA ASN A 695 -49.27 19.09 -64.70
C ASN A 695 -50.47 18.59 -65.54
N GLY A 696 -51.63 18.36 -64.93
CA GLY A 696 -52.83 17.85 -65.62
C GLY A 696 -53.71 18.91 -66.30
N THR A 697 -53.51 20.20 -66.01
CA THR A 697 -54.56 21.23 -66.23
C THR A 697 -54.19 22.34 -67.23
N HIS A 698 -53.03 22.26 -67.90
CA HIS A 698 -52.61 23.23 -68.92
C HIS A 698 -52.22 22.58 -70.24
N GLY A 699 -53.23 22.20 -71.03
CA GLY A 699 -53.05 21.64 -72.37
C GLY A 699 -54.24 21.83 -73.30
N SER A 700 -54.13 22.81 -74.21
CA SER A 700 -55.00 23.05 -75.39
C SER A 700 -56.40 23.63 -75.14
N LEU A 701 -56.52 24.95 -75.32
CA LEU A 701 -57.79 25.65 -75.54
C LEU A 701 -57.60 26.73 -76.62
N THR A 702 -57.27 26.29 -77.84
CA THR A 702 -57.33 27.08 -79.08
C THR A 702 -57.76 26.17 -80.22
N ASP A 703 -59.07 26.13 -80.51
CA ASP A 703 -59.60 26.37 -81.86
C ASP A 703 -61.14 26.29 -81.90
N LEU A 704 -61.74 27.14 -82.73
CA LEU A 704 -63.19 27.35 -82.90
C LEU A 704 -63.80 26.29 -83.84
N PRO A 705 -65.14 26.06 -83.79
CA PRO A 705 -65.98 26.81 -84.73
C PRO A 705 -67.33 27.32 -84.14
N PRO A 706 -67.95 28.34 -84.76
CA PRO A 706 -69.19 28.95 -84.27
C PRO A 706 -70.47 28.30 -84.86
N ASN A 707 -71.45 28.05 -84.00
CA ASN A 707 -72.91 27.83 -84.20
C ASN A 707 -73.41 27.01 -82.97
N GLY A 708 -74.59 27.19 -82.39
CA GLY A 708 -75.67 28.14 -82.65
C GLY A 708 -76.99 27.62 -82.04
N LEU A 709 -77.62 28.43 -81.17
CA LEU A 709 -79.01 28.30 -80.65
C LEU A 709 -79.37 27.12 -79.73
N SER A 710 -80.35 27.40 -78.87
CA SER A 710 -81.11 26.49 -77.97
C SER A 710 -80.31 25.82 -76.84
N SER A 711 -80.88 25.41 -75.71
CA SER A 711 -82.09 25.73 -74.92
C SER A 711 -82.08 24.65 -73.81
N ASP A 712 -82.63 24.96 -72.65
CA ASP A 712 -83.17 23.99 -71.67
C ASP A 712 -82.25 23.07 -70.82
N ARG A 713 -82.57 23.10 -69.51
CA ARG A 713 -82.69 21.98 -68.54
C ARG A 713 -81.47 21.40 -67.81
N TYR A 714 -81.39 21.79 -66.54
CA TYR A 714 -81.46 20.90 -65.37
C TYR A 714 -81.52 19.37 -65.60
N SER A 715 -80.51 18.64 -65.08
CA SER A 715 -80.66 17.42 -64.26
C SER A 715 -79.29 17.16 -63.59
N TYR A 716 -79.12 17.24 -62.27
CA TYR A 716 -79.44 16.24 -61.24
C TYR A 716 -78.71 14.89 -61.36
N SER A 717 -78.16 14.46 -60.21
CA SER A 717 -77.72 13.10 -59.84
C SER A 717 -76.38 12.58 -60.41
N SER A 718 -75.42 12.38 -59.51
CA SER A 718 -74.41 11.33 -59.62
C SER A 718 -74.25 10.65 -58.27
N THR A 719 -74.81 9.45 -58.18
CA THR A 719 -74.63 8.51 -57.08
C THR A 719 -73.25 7.84 -57.13
N SER A 720 -72.86 7.31 -55.97
CA SER A 720 -71.88 6.24 -55.76
C SER A 720 -71.63 5.26 -56.92
N ILE A 721 -70.39 4.75 -57.02
CA ILE A 721 -70.03 3.31 -56.92
C ILE A 721 -68.51 3.11 -57.21
N LEU A 722 -67.81 2.47 -56.27
CA LEU A 722 -66.48 1.82 -56.43
C LEU A 722 -66.61 0.65 -57.44
N PRO A 723 -65.58 0.20 -58.22
CA PRO A 723 -64.47 -0.57 -57.60
C PRO A 723 -63.14 -0.77 -58.37
N ASN A 724 -62.21 -1.45 -57.68
CA ASN A 724 -61.20 -2.42 -58.16
C ASN A 724 -60.23 -2.08 -59.33
N GLY A 725 -58.94 -2.05 -58.99
CA GLY A 725 -58.11 -3.27 -59.14
C GLY A 725 -57.00 -3.30 -60.20
N LEU A 726 -56.05 -4.24 -59.99
CA LEU A 726 -54.91 -4.66 -60.83
C LEU A 726 -53.72 -3.67 -60.85
N SER A 727 -52.52 -3.99 -60.36
CA SER A 727 -51.56 -5.07 -60.66
C SER A 727 -50.66 -4.82 -61.89
N ARG A 728 -49.33 -4.91 -61.66
CA ARG A 728 -48.24 -5.12 -62.66
C ARG A 728 -48.03 -3.94 -63.66
N THR A 729 -46.83 -3.63 -64.17
CA THR A 729 -45.53 -4.35 -64.29
C THR A 729 -44.30 -3.41 -64.20
N SER A 730 -43.11 -4.02 -64.18
CA SER A 730 -41.89 -3.65 -64.96
C SER A 730 -41.14 -2.34 -64.68
N ALA A 731 -40.01 -2.51 -63.98
CA ALA A 731 -38.64 -2.38 -64.50
C ALA A 731 -38.15 -1.06 -65.13
N GLY A 732 -37.01 -0.60 -64.58
CA GLY A 732 -35.91 -0.04 -65.37
C GLY A 732 -35.83 1.48 -65.48
N ALA A 733 -34.91 2.07 -64.70
CA ALA A 733 -33.83 2.89 -65.25
C ALA A 733 -32.90 3.37 -64.12
N GLU A 734 -31.62 2.98 -64.19
CA GLU A 734 -30.57 3.63 -63.43
C GLU A 734 -30.50 5.11 -63.79
N ARG A 735 -30.26 5.98 -62.81
CA ARG A 735 -29.63 7.29 -63.04
C ARG A 735 -28.89 7.73 -61.79
N SER A 736 -27.67 7.22 -61.68
CA SER A 736 -26.63 7.84 -60.85
C SER A 736 -26.56 9.34 -61.15
N ARG A 737 -26.66 10.16 -60.10
CA ARG A 737 -26.38 11.59 -60.17
C ARG A 737 -25.16 11.88 -59.31
N THR A 738 -24.00 11.85 -59.96
CA THR A 738 -22.79 12.54 -59.49
C THR A 738 -23.12 14.01 -59.20
N VAL A 739 -23.12 14.38 -57.92
CA VAL A 739 -23.07 15.80 -57.51
C VAL A 739 -21.62 16.11 -57.18
N THR A 740 -20.96 16.86 -58.05
CA THR A 740 -19.61 17.38 -57.85
C THR A 740 -19.68 18.66 -57.02
N SER A 741 -19.44 18.58 -55.72
CA SER A 741 -19.09 19.74 -54.89
C SER A 741 -17.59 19.75 -54.62
N SER A 742 -16.85 20.49 -55.45
CA SER A 742 -15.41 20.66 -55.34
C SER A 742 -15.06 21.87 -54.47
N THR A 743 -14.70 21.63 -53.21
CA THR A 743 -13.74 22.41 -52.41
C THR A 743 -13.39 21.59 -51.16
N ASP A 744 -12.11 21.55 -50.83
CA ASP A 744 -11.54 20.99 -49.59
C ASP A 744 -11.81 19.50 -49.32
N GLN A 745 -11.28 18.65 -50.22
CA GLN A 745 -11.00 17.25 -49.90
C GLN A 745 -9.79 17.17 -48.96
N THR A 746 -10.03 17.13 -47.66
CA THR A 746 -9.08 16.53 -46.72
C THR A 746 -8.89 15.07 -47.14
N THR A 747 -7.66 14.70 -47.53
CA THR A 747 -7.30 13.31 -47.78
C THR A 747 -7.38 12.57 -46.45
N LEU A 748 -8.43 11.76 -46.27
CA LEU A 748 -8.62 10.94 -45.06
C LEU A 748 -7.37 10.08 -44.86
N PHE A 749 -6.66 10.31 -43.77
CA PHE A 749 -5.42 9.63 -43.42
C PHE A 749 -5.71 8.58 -42.35
N CYS A 750 -5.46 7.31 -42.66
CA CYS A 750 -5.63 6.26 -41.67
C CYS A 750 -4.40 6.15 -40.78
N GLU A 751 -4.51 6.62 -39.54
CA GLU A 751 -3.44 6.61 -38.54
C GLU A 751 -2.90 5.20 -38.21
N ILE A 752 -3.72 4.16 -38.40
CA ILE A 752 -3.37 2.76 -38.08
C ILE A 752 -2.46 2.11 -39.14
N CYS A 753 -2.49 2.58 -40.39
CA CYS A 753 -1.63 2.05 -41.46
C CYS A 753 -0.80 3.13 -42.18
N GLU A 754 -0.90 4.39 -41.76
CA GLU A 754 -0.21 5.56 -42.30
C GLU A 754 -0.46 5.80 -43.81
N VAL A 755 -1.65 5.45 -44.31
CA VAL A 755 -2.03 5.60 -45.73
C VAL A 755 -3.17 6.61 -45.91
N GLU A 756 -2.94 7.59 -46.78
CA GLU A 756 -3.97 8.49 -47.28
C GLU A 756 -4.95 7.79 -48.23
N GLY A 757 -6.25 8.10 -48.11
CA GLY A 757 -7.32 7.65 -48.98
C GLY A 757 -8.41 6.82 -48.30
N HIS A 758 -8.32 6.59 -46.99
CA HIS A 758 -9.37 5.92 -46.21
C HIS A 758 -9.28 6.29 -44.72
N ASP A 759 -10.38 6.09 -44.00
CA ASP A 759 -10.49 6.32 -42.55
C ASP A 759 -10.19 5.03 -41.76
N ILE A 760 -9.95 5.14 -40.46
CA ILE A 760 -9.72 4.04 -39.50
C ILE A 760 -10.80 2.94 -39.62
N ILE A 761 -12.07 3.35 -39.71
CA ILE A 761 -13.23 2.43 -39.85
C ILE A 761 -13.22 1.68 -41.20
N SER A 762 -12.50 2.19 -42.19
CA SER A 762 -12.32 1.56 -43.51
C SER A 762 -10.99 0.80 -43.63
N CYS A 763 -10.20 0.73 -42.56
CA CYS A 763 -8.85 0.20 -42.59
C CYS A 763 -8.82 -1.33 -42.64
N ALA A 764 -8.32 -1.87 -43.76
CA ALA A 764 -8.16 -3.31 -43.95
C ALA A 764 -7.17 -3.97 -42.97
N ALA A 765 -6.38 -3.19 -42.22
CA ALA A 765 -5.55 -3.69 -41.13
C ALA A 765 -6.36 -3.92 -39.84
N VAL A 766 -7.39 -3.11 -39.57
CA VAL A 766 -8.28 -3.24 -38.41
C VAL A 766 -9.23 -4.43 -38.59
N PHE A 767 -9.87 -4.54 -39.74
CA PHE A 767 -10.90 -5.56 -40.01
C PHE A 767 -10.35 -6.87 -40.61
N GLY A 768 -9.19 -7.33 -40.12
CA GLY A 768 -8.76 -8.72 -40.32
C GLY A 768 -8.13 -9.07 -41.68
N GLY A 769 -7.14 -8.29 -42.13
CA GLY A 769 -6.33 -8.57 -43.33
C GLY A 769 -5.36 -9.78 -43.26
N GLY A 770 -5.74 -10.90 -42.63
CA GLY A 770 -4.89 -12.08 -42.40
C GLY A 770 -4.52 -12.87 -43.67
N LYS A 771 -3.58 -12.35 -44.47
CA LYS A 771 -3.21 -12.94 -45.78
C LYS A 771 -1.92 -13.76 -45.75
N ASN A 772 -2.04 -15.02 -45.38
CA ASN A 772 -1.10 -16.09 -45.78
C ASN A 772 -1.77 -17.02 -46.82
N ALA A 773 -1.91 -16.55 -48.07
CA ALA A 773 -2.32 -17.40 -49.19
C ALA A 773 -1.73 -16.90 -50.53
N THR A 774 -1.04 -17.78 -51.24
CA THR A 774 -0.35 -17.49 -52.52
C THR A 774 -1.26 -17.68 -53.74
N PRO A 775 -0.96 -17.07 -54.90
CA PRO A 775 -1.88 -17.01 -56.03
C PRO A 775 -1.82 -18.24 -56.97
N LYS A 776 -2.99 -18.83 -57.23
CA LYS A 776 -3.41 -19.77 -58.31
C LYS A 776 -4.87 -20.18 -57.98
N SER A 777 -5.77 -20.55 -58.88
CA SER A 777 -5.76 -20.58 -60.34
C SER A 777 -7.23 -20.62 -60.82
N THR A 778 -7.49 -19.92 -61.92
CA THR A 778 -8.52 -20.12 -62.94
C THR A 778 -9.42 -21.38 -62.87
N VAL A 779 -10.73 -21.15 -63.08
CA VAL A 779 -11.76 -22.00 -63.76
C VAL A 779 -12.97 -22.49 -62.93
N HIS A 780 -14.14 -22.30 -63.56
CA HIS A 780 -15.50 -22.82 -63.34
C HIS A 780 -16.42 -22.18 -62.30
N ALA A 781 -17.43 -21.49 -62.84
CA ALA A 781 -18.63 -21.04 -62.17
C ALA A 781 -19.64 -22.17 -61.97
N THR A 782 -20.35 -22.15 -60.84
CA THR A 782 -21.76 -22.55 -60.76
C THR A 782 -22.47 -21.76 -59.66
N HIS A 783 -23.75 -21.46 -59.90
CA HIS A 783 -24.60 -20.64 -59.04
C HIS A 783 -24.79 -21.20 -57.63
N GLN A 784 -24.69 -20.33 -56.61
CA GLN A 784 -25.62 -20.31 -55.48
C GLN A 784 -25.69 -18.90 -54.86
N ALA A 785 -26.82 -18.58 -54.24
CA ALA A 785 -27.18 -17.24 -53.78
C ALA A 785 -26.59 -16.92 -52.40
N PRO A 786 -26.42 -15.63 -52.03
CA PRO A 786 -25.97 -15.26 -50.69
C PRO A 786 -27.08 -15.55 -49.67
N ILE A 787 -26.72 -16.27 -48.62
CA ILE A 787 -27.52 -16.43 -47.41
C ILE A 787 -27.14 -15.29 -46.46
N PHE A 788 -28.12 -14.63 -45.88
CA PHE A 788 -27.92 -13.78 -44.70
C PHE A 788 -27.63 -14.70 -43.51
N GLU A 789 -26.46 -14.56 -42.91
CA GLU A 789 -26.18 -15.07 -41.57
C GLU A 789 -26.39 -13.91 -40.59
N GLU A 790 -27.59 -13.86 -40.01
CA GLU A 790 -27.94 -13.05 -38.84
C GLU A 790 -27.92 -13.97 -37.61
N ASP A 791 -27.13 -13.60 -36.61
CA ASP A 791 -27.29 -13.83 -35.17
C ASP A 791 -28.12 -15.07 -34.73
N GLN A 792 -27.46 -16.22 -34.57
CA GLN A 792 -28.04 -17.46 -34.00
C GLN A 792 -27.11 -18.19 -33.01
N ASP A 793 -26.27 -17.48 -32.25
CA ASP A 793 -25.37 -18.11 -31.27
C ASP A 793 -25.89 -18.09 -29.81
N ASP A 794 -27.01 -17.40 -29.51
CA ASP A 794 -27.57 -17.27 -28.14
C ASP A 794 -28.35 -18.51 -27.63
N ASP A 795 -28.74 -19.45 -28.50
CA ASP A 795 -29.50 -20.65 -28.12
C ASP A 795 -28.61 -21.87 -27.73
N ARG A 796 -27.30 -21.66 -27.51
CA ARG A 796 -26.37 -22.74 -27.11
C ARG A 796 -26.52 -23.07 -25.62
N PRO A 797 -26.95 -24.28 -25.23
CA PRO A 797 -27.10 -24.63 -23.82
C PRO A 797 -25.75 -24.64 -23.10
N TYR A 798 -25.74 -24.08 -21.89
CA TYR A 798 -24.61 -24.14 -20.96
C TYR A 798 -24.74 -25.37 -20.04
N CYS A 799 -23.64 -26.07 -19.82
CA CYS A 799 -23.54 -27.21 -18.92
C CYS A 799 -22.82 -26.80 -17.62
N GLU A 800 -23.54 -26.71 -16.51
CA GLU A 800 -22.94 -26.33 -15.21
C GLU A 800 -21.97 -27.41 -14.68
N ASN A 801 -22.22 -28.69 -14.99
CA ASN A 801 -21.38 -29.81 -14.56
C ASN A 801 -20.04 -29.92 -15.33
N CYS A 802 -19.81 -29.11 -16.37
CA CYS A 802 -18.66 -29.23 -17.25
C CYS A 802 -18.14 -27.91 -17.85
N GLU A 803 -18.82 -26.78 -17.60
CA GLU A 803 -18.45 -25.42 -18.00
C GLU A 803 -18.29 -25.19 -19.52
N GLU A 804 -18.83 -26.10 -20.36
CA GLU A 804 -18.83 -25.97 -21.82
C GLU A 804 -20.19 -25.53 -22.37
N PHE A 805 -20.17 -24.64 -23.37
CA PHE A 805 -21.35 -24.22 -24.15
C PHE A 805 -21.56 -25.11 -25.39
N GLY A 806 -22.81 -25.54 -25.62
CA GLY A 806 -23.28 -25.93 -26.94
C GLY A 806 -23.13 -27.40 -27.35
N LEU A 807 -22.94 -28.32 -26.40
CA LEU A 807 -22.93 -29.78 -26.68
C LEU A 807 -24.04 -30.57 -25.97
N HIS A 808 -24.51 -30.13 -24.80
CA HIS A 808 -25.55 -30.78 -24.01
C HIS A 808 -26.06 -29.83 -22.90
N TYR A 809 -27.21 -30.14 -22.30
CA TYR A 809 -27.67 -29.48 -21.07
C TYR A 809 -27.05 -30.14 -19.83
N THR A 810 -27.04 -29.46 -18.68
CA THR A 810 -26.47 -29.95 -17.40
C THR A 810 -26.98 -31.35 -17.02
N ASP A 811 -28.25 -31.64 -17.26
CA ASP A 811 -28.96 -32.91 -17.00
C ASP A 811 -28.70 -34.02 -18.03
N GLU A 812 -27.95 -33.74 -19.10
CA GLU A 812 -27.40 -34.72 -20.03
C GLU A 812 -25.87 -34.83 -19.91
N CYS A 813 -25.26 -34.27 -18.86
CA CYS A 813 -23.80 -34.22 -18.71
C CYS A 813 -23.19 -35.61 -18.44
N PRO A 814 -22.25 -36.10 -19.27
CA PRO A 814 -21.59 -37.38 -19.04
C PRO A 814 -20.70 -37.41 -17.78
N ASN A 815 -20.44 -36.24 -17.17
CA ASN A 815 -19.67 -36.09 -15.93
C ASN A 815 -20.54 -35.99 -14.66
N GLU A 816 -21.88 -36.04 -14.77
CA GLU A 816 -22.83 -35.91 -13.63
C GLU A 816 -22.55 -36.91 -12.49
N SER A 817 -21.87 -38.02 -12.75
CA SER A 817 -21.52 -39.02 -11.74
C SER A 817 -20.27 -38.71 -10.88
N LEU A 818 -19.67 -37.52 -11.00
CA LEU A 818 -18.44 -37.16 -10.26
C LEU A 818 -18.62 -36.13 -9.14
N THR A 819 -19.82 -35.55 -8.98
CA THR A 819 -20.13 -34.48 -8.02
C THR A 819 -21.03 -34.93 -6.85
N TYR A 820 -20.75 -36.11 -6.28
CA TYR A 820 -21.39 -36.64 -5.05
C TYR A 820 -20.41 -37.32 -4.10
#